data_AF-A0A0W0VG78-F1
#
_entry.id   AF-A0A0W0VG78-F1
#
_cell.length_a   1.000
_cell.length_b   1.000
_cell.length_c   1.000
_cell.angle_alpha   90.00
_cell.angle_beta   90.00
_cell.angle_gamma   90.00
#
_symmetry.space_group_name_H-M   'P 1'
#
loop_
_entity.id
_entity.type
_entity.pdbx_description
1 polymer ?
#
loop_
_entity_poly.entity_id
_entity_poly.type
_entity_poly.pdbx_seq_one_letter_code
_entity_poly.pdbx_strand_id
1 'polypeptide(L)'
;MAIHKIKSAVIVFNHPEYGERLLFQQGQTNPRNELGKNGVTVHHWPASMFYRTIKIEANQILENGQQRKTVFVVNRSSLIKYIGGHASANDSDSKLIRILNNKLWKSELNNPTLEDKERQNTAGEHLRHAGQHNQRRINLWTDPIADSFKGNFLSWLYQVTIRSSFLIKVRFFFFGKEKNIFETGEILAKSRYHQTYAKVPAYRQHLKTFNGRAVDASYGDVPVTSKGIYIKVQEHDSDLHWQGKYPEKGKTDTSTGTTGKPTTWVRSERELDTVKKSLALAAKIQFGNRKLNYVNAFALGPWATGLTTYELMRETGSVFATGPDKEKILDELVRITKYEKHQLELAVNNLQRANPGISEEGGRIITEIIDNTLKALLKNRDLKLADALDAQIAALSSHRAKAFMNRYKAKVRAIAETLNKEKSQIIIAGYPPFLKDLAAYIQDKGYSLADFSAIAVVGGQPISEAMRDLLIQDGFNQIYSSYGASDLDINLGVETEYEITVRKAIEQNPGLARELYGPNKGLPMVFHYDPWNYHVECLDEGKDEAHADDKDSLIFTATRNDRSSPRIRYDLGDKGRIYASSDVQALLAKYGIFQKPKTNLPLIFVWGRDSTVVFNGANLAFTELERAVTDIDTESKILKKAFYSYIDERTGEDKLEIWLELNDGIEMEDHEMNDYSQALFTKLVGLNQDFRYQLESLEEGTPLPIIRFFKRGASPISEAGGHRKQVLVFQKENLPEGFLMPGEDLCQAVGINMNDTILHPQPNGLVL
;
A
#
# COMPACT_ATOMS: atom_id res chain seq x y z
N MET A 1 10.49 14.35 45.40
CA MET A 1 11.20 13.74 44.26
C MET A 1 11.91 14.82 43.48
N ALA A 2 13.20 14.63 43.20
CA ALA A 2 13.98 15.53 42.34
C ALA A 2 13.42 15.51 40.91
N ILE A 3 13.50 16.65 40.22
CA ILE A 3 13.11 16.78 38.80
C ILE A 3 14.39 16.71 37.97
N HIS A 4 14.44 15.80 37.01
CA HIS A 4 15.60 15.59 36.15
C HIS A 4 15.32 16.10 34.74
N LYS A 5 16.26 16.83 34.13
CA LYS A 5 16.08 17.39 32.79
C LYS A 5 16.56 16.42 31.71
N ILE A 6 15.79 16.30 30.62
CA ILE A 6 16.19 15.61 29.39
C ILE A 6 16.41 16.65 28.29
N LYS A 7 17.42 16.41 27.45
CA LYS A 7 17.77 17.29 26.33
C LYS A 7 16.87 17.09 25.11
N SER A 8 16.47 15.84 24.86
CA SER A 8 15.57 15.47 23.76
C SER A 8 14.15 16.01 23.99
N ALA A 9 13.52 16.48 22.92
CA ALA A 9 12.09 16.76 22.93
C ALA A 9 11.29 15.46 23.05
N VAL A 10 10.09 15.52 23.61
CA VAL A 10 9.26 14.36 23.88
C VAL A 10 7.87 14.50 23.29
N ILE A 11 7.26 13.37 22.97
CA ILE A 11 5.89 13.29 22.48
C ILE A 11 5.10 12.41 23.45
N VAL A 12 3.88 12.85 23.79
CA VAL A 12 2.95 12.03 24.57
C VAL A 12 2.11 11.23 23.60
N PHE A 13 2.37 9.93 23.53
CA PHE A 13 1.64 9.00 22.68
C PHE A 13 0.58 8.26 23.49
N ASN A 14 -0.68 8.48 23.14
CA ASN A 14 -1.84 7.90 23.80
C ASN A 14 -2.41 6.76 22.96
N HIS A 15 -2.41 5.55 23.50
CA HIS A 15 -3.02 4.39 22.85
C HIS A 15 -4.10 3.75 23.74
N PRO A 16 -5.30 3.44 23.22
CA PRO A 16 -6.40 2.87 24.03
C PRO A 16 -6.04 1.56 24.74
N GLU A 17 -5.16 0.75 24.15
CA GLU A 17 -4.74 -0.54 24.72
C GLU A 17 -3.54 -0.42 25.69
N TYR A 18 -2.66 0.56 25.45
CA TYR A 18 -1.34 0.61 26.12
C TYR A 18 -1.15 1.81 27.05
N GLY A 19 -2.18 2.66 27.15
CA GLY A 19 -2.16 3.87 27.95
C GLY A 19 -1.23 4.93 27.39
N GLU A 20 -0.81 5.84 28.27
CA GLU A 20 0.03 6.97 27.93
C GLU A 20 1.52 6.59 27.95
N ARG A 21 2.20 6.90 26.84
CA ARG A 21 3.62 6.64 26.60
C ARG A 21 4.37 7.94 26.33
N LEU A 22 5.55 8.09 26.93
CA LEU A 22 6.48 9.15 26.61
C LEU A 22 7.46 8.64 25.56
N LEU A 23 7.36 9.17 24.34
CA LEU A 23 8.30 8.94 23.25
C LEU A 23 9.41 9.99 23.30
N PHE A 24 10.63 9.60 22.98
CA PHE A 24 11.76 10.53 22.88
C PHE A 24 12.04 10.80 21.41
N GLN A 25 12.02 12.07 21.01
CA GLN A 25 12.21 12.45 19.61
C GLN A 25 13.58 12.02 19.08
N GLN A 26 14.61 11.96 19.92
CA GLN A 26 15.94 11.51 19.53
C GLN A 26 16.24 10.08 20.02
N GLY A 27 15.22 9.24 20.23
CA GLY A 27 15.40 7.86 20.70
C GLY A 27 14.64 6.84 19.87
N GLN A 28 14.96 5.57 20.04
CA GLN A 28 14.19 4.47 19.43
C GLN A 28 12.74 4.50 19.94
N THR A 29 11.77 4.29 19.05
CA THR A 29 10.35 4.29 19.41
C THR A 29 10.01 3.05 20.26
N ASN A 30 10.49 1.87 19.86
CA ASN A 30 10.26 0.60 20.57
C ASN A 30 11.57 -0.21 20.73
N PRO A 31 12.50 0.20 21.61
CA PRO A 31 13.80 -0.49 21.77
C PRO A 31 13.67 -1.91 22.35
N ARG A 32 12.48 -2.27 22.83
CA ARG A 32 12.21 -3.58 23.40
C ARG A 32 11.71 -4.57 22.35
N ASN A 33 11.34 -4.08 21.16
CA ASN A 33 10.71 -4.88 20.12
C ASN A 33 9.58 -5.74 20.73
N GLU A 34 8.67 -5.09 21.48
CA GLU A 34 7.54 -5.74 22.18
C GLU A 34 6.24 -4.95 21.93
N LEU A 35 5.09 -5.61 21.79
CA LEU A 35 3.82 -4.97 21.44
C LEU A 35 3.41 -3.97 22.52
N GLY A 36 3.07 -2.76 22.07
CA GLY A 36 2.63 -1.69 22.95
C GLY A 36 3.70 -1.16 23.88
N LYS A 37 4.97 -1.54 23.70
CA LYS A 37 6.10 -1.10 24.51
C LYS A 37 6.82 0.13 23.93
N ASN A 38 6.11 0.89 23.11
CA ASN A 38 6.50 2.21 22.62
C ASN A 38 6.86 3.16 23.79
N GLY A 39 8.08 3.70 23.77
CA GLY A 39 8.59 4.64 24.77
C GLY A 39 8.53 4.13 26.22
N VAL A 40 8.23 5.05 27.14
CA VAL A 40 8.19 4.82 28.60
C VAL A 40 6.80 5.12 29.15
N THR A 41 6.27 4.29 30.06
CA THR A 41 4.95 4.54 30.69
C THR A 41 4.93 5.87 31.46
N VAL A 42 3.91 6.69 31.24
CA VAL A 42 3.59 7.86 32.06
C VAL A 42 2.49 7.51 33.06
N HIS A 43 2.58 8.03 34.28
CA HIS A 43 1.56 7.88 35.32
C HIS A 43 1.00 9.23 35.72
N HIS A 44 -0.32 9.32 35.80
CA HIS A 44 -1.01 10.47 36.38
C HIS A 44 -1.27 10.27 37.87
N TRP A 45 -1.54 11.35 38.59
CA TRP A 45 -2.05 11.25 39.96
C TRP A 45 -3.52 10.78 39.93
N PRO A 46 -3.96 9.82 40.77
CA PRO A 46 -3.24 9.18 41.88
C PRO A 46 -2.47 7.89 41.54
N ALA A 47 -2.58 7.36 40.31
CA ALA A 47 -1.97 6.08 39.90
C ALA A 47 -0.45 5.99 40.18
N SER A 48 0.27 7.12 40.07
CA SER A 48 1.69 7.22 40.39
C SER A 48 2.08 6.81 41.81
N MET A 49 1.16 6.84 42.79
CA MET A 49 1.44 6.44 44.18
C MET A 49 1.67 4.93 44.34
N PHE A 50 1.22 4.13 43.37
CA PHE A 50 1.37 2.67 43.40
C PHE A 50 2.62 2.16 42.67
N TYR A 51 3.44 3.07 42.11
CA TYR A 51 4.61 2.70 41.31
C TYR A 51 5.84 3.51 41.70
N ARG A 52 7.03 2.91 41.56
CA ARG A 52 8.28 3.66 41.60
C ARG A 52 8.37 4.52 40.34
N THR A 53 8.41 5.84 40.52
CA THR A 53 8.38 6.82 39.43
C THR A 53 9.59 7.76 39.47
N ILE A 54 9.88 8.41 38.34
CA ILE A 54 10.91 9.47 38.22
C ILE A 54 10.23 10.69 37.61
N LYS A 55 10.55 11.90 38.13
CA LYS A 55 10.09 13.15 37.53
C LYS A 55 11.08 13.65 36.48
N ILE A 56 10.61 13.85 35.26
CA ILE A 56 11.41 14.26 34.11
C ILE A 56 10.84 15.57 33.56
N GLU A 57 11.68 16.59 33.39
CA GLU A 57 11.35 17.82 32.67
C GLU A 57 11.90 17.75 31.25
N ALA A 58 11.03 17.98 30.26
CA ALA A 58 11.41 18.00 28.84
C ALA A 58 10.52 18.96 28.03
N ASN A 59 10.96 19.32 26.83
CA ASN A 59 10.15 20.04 25.86
C ASN A 59 9.18 19.07 25.18
N GLN A 60 7.89 19.19 25.45
CA GLN A 60 6.83 18.41 24.82
C GLN A 60 6.44 19.01 23.48
N ILE A 61 6.40 18.20 22.43
CA ILE A 61 5.81 18.55 21.14
C ILE A 61 4.32 18.19 21.20
N LEU A 62 3.47 19.18 20.92
CA LEU A 62 2.01 19.04 20.86
C LEU A 62 1.56 18.70 19.43
N GLU A 63 0.32 18.23 19.28
CA GLU A 63 -0.24 17.87 17.96
C GLU A 63 -0.28 19.03 16.97
N ASN A 64 -0.33 20.27 17.46
CA ASN A 64 -0.27 21.49 16.65
C ASN A 64 1.17 21.95 16.33
N GLY A 65 2.19 21.15 16.65
CA GLY A 65 3.60 21.45 16.45
C GLY A 65 4.23 22.37 17.50
N GLN A 66 3.45 22.97 18.41
CA GLN A 66 3.98 23.84 19.45
C GLN A 66 4.76 23.05 20.51
N GLN A 67 5.81 23.67 21.05
CA GLN A 67 6.59 23.10 22.13
C GLN A 67 6.25 23.73 23.48
N ARG A 68 6.15 22.90 24.51
CA ARG A 68 5.91 23.34 25.89
C ARG A 68 6.80 22.58 26.87
N LYS A 69 7.41 23.28 27.83
CA LYS A 69 8.09 22.63 28.96
C LYS A 69 7.07 21.97 29.87
N THR A 70 7.21 20.67 30.06
CA THR A 70 6.30 19.85 30.87
C THR A 70 7.09 18.93 31.78
N VAL A 71 6.60 18.70 33.01
CA VAL A 71 7.15 17.71 33.94
C VAL A 71 6.31 16.45 33.88
N PHE A 72 6.94 15.34 33.53
CA PHE A 72 6.34 14.02 33.40
C PHE A 72 6.70 13.14 34.60
N VAL A 73 5.75 12.32 35.04
CA VAL A 73 5.98 11.29 36.06
C VAL A 73 6.06 9.94 35.35
N VAL A 74 7.29 9.47 35.09
CA VAL A 74 7.51 8.24 34.32
C VAL A 74 7.72 7.03 35.21
N ASN A 75 7.29 5.86 34.76
CA ASN A 75 7.55 4.60 35.47
C ASN A 75 9.03 4.22 35.41
N ARG A 76 9.69 4.07 36.57
CA ARG A 76 11.12 3.79 36.67
C ARG A 76 11.51 2.45 36.02
N SER A 77 10.72 1.40 36.23
CA SER A 77 10.98 0.08 35.64
C SER A 77 10.84 0.10 34.12
N SER A 78 9.85 0.84 33.60
CA SER A 78 9.71 1.03 32.16
C SER A 78 10.89 1.81 31.57
N LEU A 79 11.42 2.81 32.28
CA LEU A 79 12.59 3.57 31.84
C LEU A 79 13.85 2.69 31.79
N ILE A 80 14.08 1.87 32.82
CA ILE A 80 15.21 0.93 32.85
C ILE A 80 15.14 -0.04 31.66
N LYS A 81 13.98 -0.62 31.41
CA LYS A 81 13.79 -1.52 30.26
C LYS A 81 13.95 -0.82 28.91
N TYR A 82 13.58 0.46 28.81
CA TYR A 82 13.82 1.28 27.61
C TYR A 82 15.32 1.53 27.39
N ILE A 83 16.07 1.80 28.46
CA ILE A 83 17.51 2.00 28.39
C ILE A 83 18.23 0.69 28.00
N GLY A 84 17.80 -0.46 28.53
CA GLY A 84 18.36 -1.77 28.20
C GLY A 84 19.60 -2.12 29.02
N GLY A 85 20.52 -2.91 28.46
CA GLY A 85 21.64 -3.55 29.19
C GLY A 85 22.61 -2.63 29.92
N HIS A 86 22.57 -1.32 29.67
CA HIS A 86 23.40 -0.33 30.36
C HIS A 86 22.76 0.24 31.64
N ALA A 87 21.53 -0.15 31.99
CA ALA A 87 20.82 0.30 33.19
C ALA A 87 20.49 -0.85 34.13
N SER A 88 20.61 -0.59 35.43
CA SER A 88 20.29 -1.53 36.51
C SER A 88 19.20 -0.99 37.44
N ALA A 89 18.46 -1.90 38.07
CA ALA A 89 17.49 -1.57 39.11
C ALA A 89 18.13 -0.82 40.29
N ASN A 90 19.44 -0.99 40.52
CA ASN A 90 20.20 -0.38 41.61
C ASN A 90 20.76 1.02 41.26
N ASP A 91 20.66 1.47 40.02
CA ASP A 91 21.20 2.77 39.61
C ASP A 91 20.40 3.94 40.20
N SER A 92 21.06 5.01 40.61
CA SER A 92 20.35 6.23 41.04
C SER A 92 19.57 6.86 39.87
N ASP A 93 18.50 7.59 40.17
CA ASP A 93 17.67 8.24 39.14
C ASP A 93 18.51 9.21 38.29
N SER A 94 19.45 9.95 38.89
CA SER A 94 20.41 10.78 38.17
C SER A 94 21.31 9.99 37.20
N LYS A 95 21.75 8.79 37.59
CA LYS A 95 22.55 7.91 36.72
C LYS A 95 21.73 7.40 35.55
N LEU A 96 20.48 6.98 35.80
CA LEU A 96 19.55 6.53 34.74
C LEU A 96 19.30 7.63 33.71
N ILE A 97 19.07 8.87 34.14
CA ILE A 97 18.85 10.01 33.24
C ILE A 97 20.12 10.38 32.46
N ARG A 98 21.29 10.23 33.06
CA ARG A 98 22.56 10.40 32.34
C ARG A 98 22.74 9.36 31.23
N ILE A 99 22.44 8.09 31.51
CA ILE A 99 22.52 7.02 30.50
C ILE A 99 21.49 7.27 29.39
N LEU A 100 20.26 7.67 29.75
CA LEU A 100 19.23 8.02 28.78
C LEU A 100 19.69 9.14 27.84
N ASN A 101 20.18 10.27 28.37
CA ASN A 101 20.67 11.37 27.54
C ASN A 101 21.84 10.96 26.63
N ASN A 102 22.65 9.97 27.02
CA ASN A 102 23.72 9.44 26.17
C ASN A 102 23.20 8.49 25.07
N LYS A 103 22.09 7.77 25.33
CA LYS A 103 21.43 6.88 24.36
C LYS A 103 20.69 7.66 23.27
N LEU A 104 20.27 8.89 23.57
CA LEU A 104 19.57 9.77 22.63
C LEU A 104 20.52 10.36 21.58
N TRP A 105 20.04 10.47 20.35
CA TRP A 105 20.69 11.13 19.22
C TRP A 105 20.88 12.63 19.49
N LYS A 106 21.82 13.23 18.77
CA LYS A 106 22.18 14.65 18.95
C LYS A 106 21.81 15.54 17.76
N SER A 107 21.24 14.97 16.71
CA SER A 107 20.83 15.66 15.49
C SER A 107 19.31 15.78 15.34
N GLU A 108 18.89 16.52 14.31
CA GLU A 108 17.54 16.43 13.77
C GLU A 108 17.30 15.07 13.09
N LEU A 109 16.03 14.67 13.00
CA LEU A 109 15.64 13.36 12.48
C LEU A 109 15.89 13.22 10.97
N ASN A 110 15.60 14.28 10.20
CA ASN A 110 15.72 14.27 8.74
C ASN A 110 17.11 14.70 8.24
N ASN A 111 17.89 15.40 9.06
CA ASN A 111 19.28 15.76 8.74
C ASN A 111 20.28 15.19 9.78
N PRO A 112 20.40 13.85 9.90
CA PRO A 112 21.26 13.21 10.87
C PRO A 112 22.73 13.12 10.45
N THR A 113 23.62 13.04 11.44
CA THR A 113 25.03 12.65 11.21
C THR A 113 25.13 11.19 10.76
N LEU A 114 26.30 10.75 10.25
CA LEU A 114 26.50 9.35 9.86
C LEU A 114 26.26 8.37 11.02
N GLU A 115 26.77 8.69 12.21
CA GLU A 115 26.55 7.88 13.42
C GLU A 115 25.05 7.84 13.81
N ASP A 116 24.34 8.96 13.66
CA ASP A 116 22.90 9.02 13.92
C ASP A 116 22.10 8.21 12.87
N LYS A 117 22.54 8.16 11.61
CA LYS A 117 21.94 7.31 10.55
C LYS A 117 22.04 5.83 10.90
N GLU A 118 23.19 5.37 11.37
CA GLU A 118 23.38 3.98 11.81
C GLU A 118 22.44 3.65 12.97
N ARG A 119 22.33 4.54 13.96
CA ARG A 119 21.43 4.34 15.09
C ARG A 119 19.95 4.35 14.68
N GLN A 120 19.57 5.18 13.70
CA GLN A 120 18.23 5.16 13.10
C GLN A 120 17.95 3.83 12.39
N ASN A 121 18.91 3.32 11.62
CA ASN A 121 18.79 2.03 10.96
C ASN A 121 18.57 0.89 11.97
N THR A 122 19.41 0.81 13.01
CA THR A 122 19.24 -0.19 14.08
C THR A 122 17.88 -0.07 14.76
N ALA A 123 17.34 1.15 14.92
CA ALA A 123 16.01 1.35 15.48
C ALA A 123 14.91 0.65 14.67
N GLY A 124 15.02 0.63 13.34
CA GLY A 124 14.02 0.02 12.46
C GLY A 124 14.03 -1.50 12.44
N GLU A 125 15.18 -2.13 12.64
CA GLU A 125 15.23 -3.59 12.85
C GLU A 125 14.45 -4.01 14.11
N HIS A 126 14.33 -3.13 15.11
CA HIS A 126 13.57 -3.38 16.35
C HIS A 126 12.07 -3.09 16.27
N LEU A 127 11.53 -2.69 15.10
CA LEU A 127 10.08 -2.50 14.91
C LEU A 127 9.38 -3.75 14.35
N ARG A 128 10.13 -4.82 14.06
CA ARG A 128 9.64 -6.03 13.39
C ARG A 128 8.78 -6.96 14.26
N HIS A 129 8.47 -6.59 15.49
CA HIS A 129 7.78 -7.44 16.48
C HIS A 129 6.50 -8.14 15.97
N ALA A 130 5.75 -7.51 15.07
CA ALA A 130 4.55 -8.09 14.46
C ALA A 130 4.82 -9.33 13.59
N GLY A 131 5.92 -9.34 12.83
CA GLY A 131 6.34 -10.50 12.02
C GLY A 131 7.01 -11.60 12.85
N GLN A 132 7.59 -11.24 14.00
CA GLN A 132 8.29 -12.13 14.92
C GLN A 132 7.39 -12.81 15.96
N HIS A 133 6.11 -12.45 16.02
CA HIS A 133 5.16 -13.02 16.97
C HIS A 133 4.85 -14.52 16.76
N ASN A 134 5.32 -15.09 15.66
CA ASN A 134 4.87 -16.38 15.13
C ASN A 134 5.78 -17.52 15.59
N GLN A 135 5.86 -17.70 16.92
CA GLN A 135 6.79 -18.62 17.57
C GLN A 135 6.09 -19.65 18.46
N ARG A 136 4.76 -19.80 18.34
CA ARG A 136 4.04 -20.83 19.11
C ARG A 136 4.52 -22.20 18.67
N ARG A 137 4.80 -23.04 19.67
CA ARG A 137 5.13 -24.44 19.43
C ARG A 137 3.93 -25.17 18.82
N ILE A 138 4.22 -26.11 17.93
CA ILE A 138 3.28 -27.08 17.39
C ILE A 138 3.55 -28.40 18.12
N ASN A 139 2.67 -28.81 19.05
CA ASN A 139 2.76 -30.14 19.66
C ASN A 139 1.85 -31.13 18.92
N LEU A 140 2.41 -32.20 18.36
CA LEU A 140 1.65 -33.11 17.49
C LEU A 140 0.62 -33.99 18.21
N TRP A 141 0.75 -34.17 19.53
CA TRP A 141 -0.10 -35.06 20.32
C TRP A 141 -1.29 -34.38 21.01
N THR A 142 -1.14 -33.12 21.43
CA THR A 142 -2.18 -32.39 22.19
C THR A 142 -2.83 -31.25 21.40
N ASP A 143 -2.06 -30.58 20.54
CA ASP A 143 -2.51 -29.37 19.87
C ASP A 143 -3.52 -29.62 18.74
N PRO A 144 -3.52 -30.75 17.98
CA PRO A 144 -4.45 -30.89 16.86
C PRO A 144 -5.92 -30.80 17.27
N ILE A 145 -6.30 -31.31 18.44
CA ILE A 145 -7.67 -31.24 18.93
C ILE A 145 -8.00 -29.82 19.42
N ALA A 146 -7.11 -29.23 20.21
CA ALA A 146 -7.31 -27.89 20.77
C ALA A 146 -7.29 -26.78 19.70
N ASP A 147 -6.34 -26.84 18.76
CA ASP A 147 -6.20 -25.93 17.64
C ASP A 147 -7.27 -26.17 16.56
N SER A 148 -7.75 -27.40 16.41
CA SER A 148 -8.94 -27.67 15.58
C SER A 148 -10.19 -27.04 16.21
N PHE A 149 -10.42 -27.22 17.51
CA PHE A 149 -11.58 -26.62 18.18
C PHE A 149 -11.56 -25.09 18.13
N LYS A 150 -10.45 -24.47 18.58
CA LYS A 150 -10.27 -23.01 18.53
C LYS A 150 -10.29 -22.49 17.10
N GLY A 151 -9.58 -23.14 16.19
CA GLY A 151 -9.51 -22.75 14.78
C GLY A 151 -10.86 -22.85 14.07
N ASN A 152 -11.66 -23.87 14.35
CA ASN A 152 -13.01 -24.00 13.80
C ASN A 152 -13.95 -22.92 14.36
N PHE A 153 -13.88 -22.63 15.66
CA PHE A 153 -14.63 -21.52 16.26
C PHE A 153 -14.25 -20.17 15.64
N LEU A 154 -12.96 -19.87 15.52
CA LEU A 154 -12.47 -18.64 14.92
C LEU A 154 -12.81 -18.55 13.43
N SER A 155 -12.75 -19.66 12.68
CA SER A 155 -13.17 -19.72 11.27
C SER A 155 -14.67 -19.46 11.11
N TRP A 156 -15.49 -20.06 11.96
CA TRP A 156 -16.94 -19.78 12.00
C TRP A 156 -17.20 -18.31 12.34
N LEU A 157 -16.52 -17.78 13.36
CA LEU A 157 -16.67 -16.39 13.78
C LEU A 157 -16.24 -15.43 12.67
N TYR A 158 -15.15 -15.71 11.96
CA TYR A 158 -14.75 -14.98 10.75
C TYR A 158 -15.90 -14.94 9.73
N GLN A 159 -16.41 -16.10 9.34
CA GLN A 159 -17.50 -16.25 8.35
C GLN A 159 -18.79 -15.54 8.75
N VAL A 160 -19.07 -15.42 10.05
CA VAL A 160 -20.21 -14.66 10.57
C VAL A 160 -19.93 -13.16 10.54
N THR A 161 -18.75 -12.74 10.96
CA THR A 161 -18.42 -11.32 11.20
C THR A 161 -18.16 -10.53 9.94
N ILE A 162 -17.72 -11.17 8.85
CA ILE A 162 -17.54 -10.51 7.55
C ILE A 162 -18.87 -10.17 6.84
N ARG A 163 -20.03 -10.61 7.37
CA ARG A 163 -21.34 -10.41 6.71
C ARG A 163 -21.90 -9.01 6.89
N SER A 164 -21.46 -8.25 7.89
CA SER A 164 -21.97 -6.90 8.11
C SER A 164 -21.02 -6.02 8.94
N SER A 165 -21.16 -4.71 8.76
CA SER A 165 -20.40 -3.70 9.52
C SER A 165 -20.75 -3.64 11.00
N PHE A 166 -21.87 -4.21 11.43
CA PHE A 166 -22.19 -4.38 12.84
C PHE A 166 -21.45 -5.57 13.44
N LEU A 167 -21.50 -6.73 12.78
CA LEU A 167 -20.87 -7.96 13.28
C LEU A 167 -19.34 -7.86 13.29
N ILE A 168 -18.75 -7.14 12.34
CA ILE A 168 -17.30 -6.88 12.37
C ILE A 168 -16.91 -6.09 13.62
N LYS A 169 -17.72 -5.12 14.06
CA LYS A 169 -17.46 -4.38 15.31
C LYS A 169 -17.52 -5.29 16.53
N VAL A 170 -18.43 -6.28 16.54
CA VAL A 170 -18.46 -7.31 17.59
C VAL A 170 -17.15 -8.10 17.61
N ARG A 171 -16.62 -8.49 16.44
CA ARG A 171 -15.29 -9.13 16.36
C ARG A 171 -14.21 -8.25 16.97
N PHE A 172 -14.14 -6.98 16.56
CA PHE A 172 -13.14 -6.04 17.08
C PHE A 172 -13.34 -5.72 18.58
N PHE A 173 -14.55 -5.81 19.10
CA PHE A 173 -14.79 -5.65 20.53
C PHE A 173 -14.10 -6.75 21.37
N PHE A 174 -14.19 -8.01 20.92
CA PHE A 174 -13.59 -9.14 21.64
C PHE A 174 -12.11 -9.40 21.25
N PHE A 175 -11.77 -9.19 19.98
CA PHE A 175 -10.50 -9.59 19.38
C PHE A 175 -9.73 -8.43 18.75
N GLY A 176 -10.16 -7.17 18.90
CA GLY A 176 -9.53 -6.02 18.25
C GLY A 176 -8.30 -5.43 18.95
N LYS A 177 -7.83 -6.07 20.03
CA LYS A 177 -6.52 -5.76 20.63
C LYS A 177 -5.41 -6.29 19.73
N GLU A 178 -4.34 -5.54 19.53
CA GLU A 178 -3.28 -5.93 18.57
C GLU A 178 -2.72 -7.31 18.91
N LYS A 179 -2.44 -7.56 20.19
CA LYS A 179 -1.98 -8.86 20.67
C LYS A 179 -2.95 -9.99 20.28
N ASN A 180 -4.25 -9.79 20.50
CA ASN A 180 -5.25 -10.80 20.17
C ASN A 180 -5.32 -11.05 18.66
N ILE A 181 -5.20 -10.00 17.83
CA ILE A 181 -5.22 -10.09 16.37
C ILE A 181 -4.09 -10.99 15.86
N PHE A 182 -2.84 -10.75 16.28
CA PHE A 182 -1.70 -11.59 15.88
C PHE A 182 -1.84 -13.02 16.38
N GLU A 183 -2.17 -13.20 17.67
CA GLU A 183 -2.29 -14.52 18.28
C GLU A 183 -3.37 -15.39 17.61
N THR A 184 -4.51 -14.79 17.26
CA THR A 184 -5.61 -15.52 16.61
C THR A 184 -5.31 -15.85 15.16
N GLY A 185 -4.58 -14.99 14.43
CA GLY A 185 -4.07 -15.32 13.10
C GLY A 185 -3.14 -16.52 13.12
N GLU A 186 -2.21 -16.58 14.09
CA GLU A 186 -1.30 -17.72 14.26
C GLU A 186 -2.04 -19.01 14.66
N ILE A 187 -3.03 -18.94 15.55
CA ILE A 187 -3.88 -20.11 15.90
C ILE A 187 -4.58 -20.65 14.65
N LEU A 188 -5.13 -19.78 13.80
CA LEU A 188 -5.74 -20.20 12.55
C LEU A 188 -4.71 -20.84 11.62
N ALA A 189 -3.51 -20.27 11.49
CA ALA A 189 -2.42 -20.82 10.67
C ALA A 189 -2.00 -22.23 11.12
N LYS A 190 -1.84 -22.47 12.43
CA LYS A 190 -1.60 -23.80 13.00
C LYS A 190 -2.74 -24.77 12.69
N SER A 191 -3.98 -24.33 12.86
CA SER A 191 -5.17 -25.13 12.55
C SER A 191 -5.18 -25.55 11.07
N ARG A 192 -4.84 -24.63 10.15
CA ARG A 192 -4.71 -24.91 8.72
C ARG A 192 -3.57 -25.86 8.41
N TYR A 193 -2.41 -25.70 9.05
CA TYR A 193 -1.28 -26.61 8.91
C TYR A 193 -1.68 -28.04 9.24
N HIS A 194 -2.29 -28.29 10.40
CA HIS A 194 -2.72 -29.64 10.80
C HIS A 194 -3.73 -30.24 9.84
N GLN A 195 -4.71 -29.45 9.38
CA GLN A 195 -5.70 -29.94 8.42
C GLN A 195 -5.05 -30.27 7.07
N THR A 196 -4.16 -29.41 6.58
CA THR A 196 -3.45 -29.57 5.31
C THR A 196 -2.56 -30.81 5.34
N TYR A 197 -1.78 -31.01 6.40
CA TYR A 197 -0.98 -32.23 6.60
C TYR A 197 -1.83 -33.51 6.58
N ALA A 198 -2.99 -33.47 7.24
CA ALA A 198 -3.88 -34.63 7.30
C ALA A 198 -4.54 -34.95 5.94
N LYS A 199 -4.87 -33.94 5.13
CA LYS A 199 -5.81 -34.10 4.01
C LYS A 199 -5.27 -33.73 2.62
N VAL A 200 -4.12 -33.06 2.48
CA VAL A 200 -3.58 -32.63 1.18
C VAL A 200 -2.37 -33.50 0.82
N PRO A 201 -2.48 -34.35 -0.23
CA PRO A 201 -1.41 -35.30 -0.61
C PRO A 201 -0.06 -34.63 -0.88
N ALA A 202 -0.04 -33.58 -1.71
CA ALA A 202 1.18 -32.87 -2.08
C ALA A 202 1.89 -32.28 -0.86
N TYR A 203 1.14 -31.75 0.12
CA TYR A 203 1.73 -31.15 1.32
C TYR A 203 2.39 -32.20 2.22
N ARG A 204 1.77 -33.38 2.36
CA ARG A 204 2.38 -34.49 3.09
C ARG A 204 3.67 -34.96 2.42
N GLN A 205 3.70 -35.00 1.09
CA GLN A 205 4.89 -35.36 0.34
C GLN A 205 5.99 -34.30 0.49
N HIS A 206 5.65 -33.02 0.37
CA HIS A 206 6.58 -31.89 0.60
C HIS A 206 7.29 -32.02 1.96
N LEU A 207 6.54 -32.24 3.04
CA LEU A 207 7.15 -32.40 4.37
C LEU A 207 8.06 -33.63 4.50
N LYS A 208 7.78 -34.73 3.78
CA LYS A 208 8.67 -35.90 3.77
C LYS A 208 9.99 -35.59 3.05
N THR A 209 9.94 -34.88 1.93
CA THR A 209 11.12 -34.57 1.09
C THR A 209 12.13 -33.68 1.82
N PHE A 210 11.69 -32.74 2.64
CA PHE A 210 12.57 -31.83 3.39
C PHE A 210 13.16 -32.45 4.68
N ASN A 211 13.42 -33.76 4.69
CA ASN A 211 13.88 -34.52 5.87
C ASN A 211 13.06 -34.17 7.13
N GLY A 212 11.75 -34.00 6.95
CA GLY A 212 10.87 -33.37 7.90
C GLY A 212 10.97 -34.02 9.27
N ARG A 213 11.63 -33.34 10.20
CA ARG A 213 11.20 -33.47 11.58
C ARG A 213 9.83 -32.82 11.65
N ALA A 214 8.81 -33.66 11.76
CA ALA A 214 7.66 -33.38 12.59
C ALA A 214 8.16 -33.27 14.04
N VAL A 215 8.88 -32.20 14.37
CA VAL A 215 9.36 -31.92 15.74
C VAL A 215 8.35 -31.06 16.45
N ASP A 216 8.24 -31.24 17.76
CA ASP A 216 7.65 -30.27 18.68
C ASP A 216 8.47 -28.95 18.62
N ALA A 217 8.26 -28.18 17.55
CA ALA A 217 9.03 -26.99 17.18
C ALA A 217 8.11 -25.80 16.90
N SER A 218 8.69 -24.63 16.62
CA SER A 218 7.90 -23.42 16.36
C SER A 218 7.21 -23.49 15.00
N TYR A 219 6.14 -22.71 14.81
CA TYR A 219 5.48 -22.60 13.50
C TYR A 219 6.45 -22.14 12.39
N GLY A 220 7.38 -21.23 12.73
CA GLY A 220 8.45 -20.75 11.85
C GLY A 220 9.48 -21.81 11.42
N ASP A 221 9.42 -23.03 11.97
CA ASP A 221 10.27 -24.16 11.57
C ASP A 221 9.64 -25.05 10.50
N VAL A 222 8.35 -24.90 10.21
CA VAL A 222 7.68 -25.63 9.13
C VAL A 222 8.30 -25.26 7.78
N PRO A 223 8.73 -26.20 6.91
CA PRO A 223 9.34 -25.85 5.63
C PRO A 223 8.48 -24.89 4.79
N VAL A 224 9.12 -23.85 4.25
CA VAL A 224 8.49 -22.91 3.31
C VAL A 224 8.03 -23.68 2.07
N THR A 225 6.91 -23.27 1.50
CA THR A 225 6.44 -23.72 0.18
C THR A 225 6.58 -22.59 -0.82
N SER A 226 6.87 -22.90 -2.08
CA SER A 226 6.93 -21.87 -3.14
C SER A 226 6.41 -22.42 -4.45
N LYS A 227 6.22 -21.54 -5.43
CA LYS A 227 5.83 -21.97 -6.77
C LYS A 227 6.80 -22.99 -7.37
N GLY A 228 8.11 -22.80 -7.16
CA GLY A 228 9.16 -23.64 -7.72
C GLY A 228 9.22 -25.03 -7.07
N ILE A 229 9.20 -25.10 -5.74
CA ILE A 229 9.47 -26.34 -4.99
C ILE A 229 8.21 -27.10 -4.55
N TYR A 230 7.04 -26.45 -4.58
CA TYR A 230 5.80 -27.04 -4.07
C TYR A 230 4.72 -27.16 -5.14
N ILE A 231 4.55 -26.14 -5.99
CA ILE A 231 3.46 -26.12 -6.99
C ILE A 231 3.87 -26.81 -8.29
N LYS A 232 4.96 -26.36 -8.92
CA LYS A 232 5.38 -26.82 -10.25
C LYS A 232 5.95 -28.25 -10.29
N VAL A 233 6.31 -28.81 -9.12
CA VAL A 233 6.86 -30.16 -9.02
C VAL A 233 5.79 -31.26 -8.99
N GLN A 234 4.51 -30.91 -8.84
CA GLN A 234 3.45 -31.90 -8.76
C GLN A 234 3.14 -32.45 -10.15
N GLU A 235 3.15 -33.77 -10.30
CA GLU A 235 2.69 -34.45 -11.51
C GLU A 235 1.18 -34.29 -11.70
N HIS A 236 0.44 -34.31 -10.59
CA HIS A 236 -1.00 -34.07 -10.55
C HIS A 236 -1.28 -32.82 -9.71
N ASP A 237 -1.67 -31.72 -10.34
CA ASP A 237 -1.96 -30.47 -9.65
C ASP A 237 -3.17 -30.57 -8.70
N SER A 238 -4.06 -31.55 -8.90
CA SER A 238 -5.13 -31.90 -7.96
C SER A 238 -4.64 -32.33 -6.58
N ASP A 239 -3.39 -32.82 -6.46
CA ASP A 239 -2.80 -33.21 -5.16
C ASP A 239 -2.54 -32.04 -4.23
N LEU A 240 -2.59 -30.80 -4.76
CA LEU A 240 -2.58 -29.56 -3.99
C LEU A 240 -3.93 -29.24 -3.34
N HIS A 241 -4.97 -30.01 -3.65
CA HIS A 241 -6.33 -29.81 -3.12
C HIS A 241 -6.66 -30.83 -2.03
N TRP A 242 -7.73 -30.53 -1.28
CA TRP A 242 -8.25 -31.46 -0.28
C TRP A 242 -8.52 -32.85 -0.88
N GLN A 243 -7.91 -33.86 -0.28
CA GLN A 243 -8.02 -35.27 -0.68
C GLN A 243 -7.60 -35.56 -2.13
N GLY A 244 -6.80 -34.69 -2.76
CA GLY A 244 -6.40 -34.85 -4.16
C GLY A 244 -7.52 -34.59 -5.16
N LYS A 245 -8.55 -33.81 -4.78
CA LYS A 245 -9.77 -33.63 -5.59
C LYS A 245 -10.06 -32.16 -5.86
N TYR A 246 -10.41 -31.87 -7.11
CA TYR A 246 -10.97 -30.58 -7.47
C TYR A 246 -12.32 -30.33 -6.80
N PRO A 247 -12.65 -29.05 -6.51
CA PRO A 247 -13.99 -28.70 -6.09
C PRO A 247 -15.00 -29.03 -7.21
N GLU A 248 -16.17 -29.55 -6.83
CA GLU A 248 -17.25 -29.91 -7.76
C GLU A 248 -17.72 -28.71 -8.60
N LYS A 249 -17.84 -27.55 -7.94
CA LYS A 249 -18.09 -26.25 -8.58
C LYS A 249 -16.92 -25.34 -8.32
N GLY A 250 -16.18 -25.04 -9.36
CA GLY A 250 -15.03 -24.17 -9.28
C GLY A 250 -14.79 -23.40 -10.57
N LYS A 251 -13.89 -22.43 -10.46
CA LYS A 251 -13.34 -21.71 -11.61
C LYS A 251 -11.85 -21.88 -11.66
N THR A 252 -11.30 -21.60 -12.83
CA THR A 252 -9.87 -21.72 -13.08
C THR A 252 -9.31 -20.37 -13.47
N ASP A 253 -8.36 -19.87 -12.68
CA ASP A 253 -7.62 -18.65 -12.96
C ASP A 253 -6.17 -18.98 -13.32
N THR A 254 -5.48 -18.10 -14.04
CA THR A 254 -4.05 -18.22 -14.35
C THR A 254 -3.26 -17.03 -13.83
N SER A 255 -2.00 -17.26 -13.50
CA SER A 255 -1.04 -16.17 -13.32
C SER A 255 -0.71 -15.50 -14.66
N THR A 256 -0.19 -14.27 -14.62
CA THR A 256 0.20 -13.52 -15.83
C THR A 256 1.45 -14.08 -16.52
N GLY A 257 2.23 -14.96 -15.87
CA GLY A 257 3.44 -15.55 -16.45
C GLY A 257 4.67 -14.63 -16.47
N THR A 258 4.70 -13.58 -15.64
CA THR A 258 5.82 -12.62 -15.61
C THR A 258 7.17 -13.23 -15.23
N THR A 259 7.17 -14.42 -14.62
CA THR A 259 8.37 -15.19 -14.23
C THR A 259 8.43 -16.56 -14.92
N GLY A 260 7.96 -16.64 -16.18
CA GLY A 260 7.91 -17.86 -17.00
C GLY A 260 6.49 -18.44 -17.18
N LYS A 261 6.39 -19.75 -17.49
CA LYS A 261 5.10 -20.39 -17.83
C LYS A 261 4.00 -20.10 -16.79
N PRO A 262 2.82 -19.57 -17.21
CA PRO A 262 1.68 -19.34 -16.33
C PRO A 262 1.30 -20.55 -15.50
N THR A 263 0.88 -20.32 -14.26
CA THR A 263 0.41 -21.35 -13.33
C THR A 263 -1.11 -21.25 -13.21
N THR A 264 -1.77 -22.40 -13.22
CA THR A 264 -3.22 -22.54 -13.16
C THR A 264 -3.69 -22.74 -11.72
N TRP A 265 -4.82 -22.14 -11.35
CA TRP A 265 -5.39 -22.17 -10.01
C TRP A 265 -6.88 -22.52 -10.06
N VAL A 266 -7.25 -23.66 -9.49
CA VAL A 266 -8.65 -24.09 -9.39
C VAL A 266 -9.25 -23.65 -8.05
N ARG A 267 -10.20 -22.72 -8.08
CA ARG A 267 -10.85 -22.11 -6.91
C ARG A 267 -12.28 -22.60 -6.75
N SER A 268 -12.71 -22.84 -5.51
CA SER A 268 -14.09 -23.26 -5.23
C SER A 268 -15.07 -22.09 -5.16
N GLU A 269 -16.36 -22.36 -5.38
CA GLU A 269 -17.43 -21.39 -5.16
C GLU A 269 -17.46 -20.84 -3.72
N ARG A 270 -17.20 -21.69 -2.72
CA ARG A 270 -17.16 -21.30 -1.29
C ARG A 270 -16.03 -20.33 -0.99
N GLU A 271 -14.86 -20.59 -1.57
CA GLU A 271 -13.70 -19.71 -1.48
C GLU A 271 -14.01 -18.31 -2.03
N LEU A 272 -14.69 -18.23 -3.17
CA LEU A 272 -15.06 -16.97 -3.80
C LEU A 272 -16.15 -16.23 -3.02
N ASP A 273 -17.15 -16.93 -2.51
CA ASP A 273 -18.23 -16.36 -1.69
C ASP A 273 -17.70 -15.66 -0.42
N THR A 274 -16.68 -16.23 0.23
CA THR A 274 -16.02 -15.56 1.36
C THR A 274 -15.32 -14.27 0.95
N VAL A 275 -14.63 -14.27 -0.21
CA VAL A 275 -13.97 -13.07 -0.74
C VAL A 275 -15.02 -12.01 -1.12
N LYS A 276 -16.16 -12.40 -1.71
CA LYS A 276 -17.31 -11.52 -2.01
C LYS A 276 -17.79 -10.81 -0.76
N LYS A 277 -18.06 -11.55 0.32
CA LYS A 277 -18.54 -11.00 1.59
C LYS A 277 -17.54 -10.03 2.22
N SER A 278 -16.26 -10.40 2.22
CA SER A 278 -15.18 -9.54 2.76
C SER A 278 -15.07 -8.22 2.00
N LEU A 279 -15.11 -8.26 0.65
CA LEU A 279 -15.08 -7.05 -0.16
C LEU A 279 -16.37 -6.24 -0.05
N ALA A 280 -17.54 -6.88 0.04
CA ALA A 280 -18.79 -6.18 0.31
C ALA A 280 -18.76 -5.43 1.63
N LEU A 281 -18.17 -6.02 2.67
CA LEU A 281 -17.91 -5.35 3.93
C LEU A 281 -16.92 -4.19 3.77
N ALA A 282 -15.81 -4.37 3.05
CA ALA A 282 -14.85 -3.29 2.80
C ALA A 282 -15.50 -2.11 2.05
N ALA A 283 -16.26 -2.38 0.99
CA ALA A 283 -17.03 -1.38 0.27
C ALA A 283 -18.05 -0.69 1.17
N LYS A 284 -18.72 -1.43 2.06
CA LYS A 284 -19.63 -0.87 3.07
C LYS A 284 -18.94 0.09 4.04
N ILE A 285 -17.75 -0.28 4.50
CA ILE A 285 -16.95 0.54 5.41
C ILE A 285 -16.48 1.81 4.70
N GLN A 286 -16.10 1.69 3.41
CA GLN A 286 -15.51 2.79 2.66
C GLN A 286 -16.53 3.76 2.04
N PHE A 287 -17.69 3.26 1.63
CA PHE A 287 -18.70 4.02 0.90
C PHE A 287 -20.07 4.06 1.61
N GLY A 288 -20.24 3.38 2.74
CA GLY A 288 -21.47 3.38 3.52
C GLY A 288 -22.66 2.78 2.76
N ASN A 289 -23.71 3.57 2.58
CA ASN A 289 -24.93 3.17 1.83
C ASN A 289 -24.95 3.72 0.40
N ARG A 290 -23.85 4.34 -0.07
CA ARG A 290 -23.75 4.89 -1.41
C ARG A 290 -23.89 3.76 -2.45
N LYS A 291 -24.72 3.98 -3.48
CA LYS A 291 -24.77 3.09 -4.64
C LYS A 291 -23.46 3.16 -5.40
N LEU A 292 -22.96 2.04 -5.89
CA LEU A 292 -21.67 1.96 -6.59
C LEU A 292 -21.90 1.55 -8.05
N ASN A 293 -21.23 2.26 -8.96
CA ASN A 293 -21.16 1.92 -10.37
C ASN A 293 -19.70 1.68 -10.73
N TYR A 294 -19.36 0.44 -11.03
CA TYR A 294 -18.02 0.03 -11.38
C TYR A 294 -17.82 0.02 -12.88
N VAL A 295 -16.71 0.58 -13.34
CA VAL A 295 -16.14 0.37 -14.66
C VAL A 295 -14.90 -0.51 -14.48
N ASN A 296 -15.00 -1.77 -14.87
CA ASN A 296 -13.89 -2.73 -14.74
C ASN A 296 -13.01 -2.68 -15.99
N ALA A 297 -11.90 -1.95 -15.87
CA ALA A 297 -10.90 -1.76 -16.91
C ALA A 297 -9.72 -2.73 -16.82
N PHE A 298 -9.74 -3.69 -15.88
CA PHE A 298 -8.75 -4.77 -15.88
C PHE A 298 -8.94 -5.72 -17.06
N ALA A 299 -7.84 -6.35 -17.48
CA ALA A 299 -7.82 -7.36 -18.53
C ALA A 299 -8.85 -8.46 -18.28
N LEU A 300 -9.84 -8.60 -19.16
CA LEU A 300 -10.86 -9.65 -19.06
C LEU A 300 -10.34 -10.91 -19.75
N GLY A 301 -10.06 -11.96 -18.96
CA GLY A 301 -9.51 -13.22 -19.44
C GLY A 301 -9.33 -14.21 -18.29
N PRO A 302 -8.48 -15.25 -18.46
CA PRO A 302 -8.27 -16.25 -17.40
C PRO A 302 -7.53 -15.69 -16.17
N TRP A 303 -7.11 -14.43 -16.19
CA TRP A 303 -6.43 -13.80 -15.05
C TRP A 303 -7.41 -13.46 -13.93
N ALA A 304 -7.00 -13.75 -12.69
CA ALA A 304 -7.82 -13.48 -11.51
C ALA A 304 -8.27 -12.01 -11.42
N THR A 305 -7.39 -11.05 -11.73
CA THR A 305 -7.66 -9.60 -11.57
C THR A 305 -8.82 -9.10 -12.44
N GLY A 306 -9.09 -9.69 -13.60
CA GLY A 306 -10.20 -9.26 -14.45
C GLY A 306 -11.54 -9.84 -14.00
N LEU A 307 -11.69 -11.16 -14.17
CA LEU A 307 -12.97 -11.82 -14.02
C LEU A 307 -13.36 -12.05 -12.54
N THR A 308 -12.38 -12.31 -11.66
CA THR A 308 -12.68 -12.40 -10.22
C THR A 308 -13.13 -11.05 -9.69
N THR A 309 -12.43 -9.96 -10.03
CA THR A 309 -12.84 -8.60 -9.63
C THR A 309 -14.24 -8.27 -10.13
N TYR A 310 -14.58 -8.61 -11.37
CA TYR A 310 -15.94 -8.46 -11.91
C TYR A 310 -17.00 -9.19 -11.05
N GLU A 311 -16.78 -10.46 -10.72
CA GLU A 311 -17.70 -11.23 -9.88
C GLU A 311 -17.89 -10.62 -8.49
N LEU A 312 -16.83 -10.00 -7.94
CA LEU A 312 -16.84 -9.39 -6.62
C LEU A 312 -17.55 -8.04 -6.64
N MET A 313 -17.31 -7.22 -7.67
CA MET A 313 -17.98 -5.93 -7.85
C MET A 313 -19.49 -6.08 -8.03
N ARG A 314 -19.94 -7.14 -8.73
CA ARG A 314 -21.36 -7.42 -8.94
C ARG A 314 -22.16 -7.68 -7.67
N GLU A 315 -21.49 -8.04 -6.58
CA GLU A 315 -22.13 -8.20 -5.26
C GLU A 315 -22.45 -6.85 -4.60
N THR A 316 -21.77 -5.78 -5.02
CA THR A 316 -21.77 -4.48 -4.31
C THR A 316 -22.30 -3.32 -5.13
N GLY A 317 -22.39 -3.46 -6.45
CA GLY A 317 -22.86 -2.41 -7.33
C GLY A 317 -23.11 -2.88 -8.77
N SER A 318 -23.55 -1.94 -9.61
CA SER A 318 -23.64 -2.15 -11.05
C SER A 318 -22.23 -2.21 -11.63
N VAL A 319 -21.99 -3.07 -12.62
CA VAL A 319 -20.65 -3.26 -13.20
C VAL A 319 -20.73 -3.25 -14.71
N PHE A 320 -19.92 -2.40 -15.34
CA PHE A 320 -19.65 -2.44 -16.77
C PHE A 320 -18.22 -2.96 -16.99
N ALA A 321 -18.10 -4.17 -17.52
CA ALA A 321 -16.82 -4.83 -17.76
C ALA A 321 -16.34 -4.52 -19.17
N THR A 322 -15.66 -3.38 -19.32
CA THR A 322 -15.12 -2.92 -20.60
C THR A 322 -13.81 -3.61 -20.95
N GLY A 323 -13.07 -4.06 -19.92
CA GLY A 323 -11.64 -4.23 -20.06
C GLY A 323 -10.96 -2.88 -20.35
N PRO A 324 -9.68 -2.91 -20.74
CA PRO A 324 -8.89 -1.71 -21.03
C PRO A 324 -9.26 -1.06 -22.38
N ASP A 325 -10.52 -0.67 -22.54
CA ASP A 325 -11.10 -0.05 -23.74
C ASP A 325 -11.54 1.40 -23.40
N LYS A 326 -10.69 2.37 -23.76
CA LYS A 326 -10.86 3.78 -23.36
C LYS A 326 -12.13 4.42 -23.93
N GLU A 327 -12.50 4.06 -25.17
CA GLU A 327 -13.68 4.60 -25.85
C GLU A 327 -14.95 4.15 -25.15
N LYS A 328 -15.10 2.84 -24.90
CA LYS A 328 -16.27 2.31 -24.17
C LYS A 328 -16.39 2.85 -22.75
N ILE A 329 -15.25 3.08 -22.09
CA ILE A 329 -15.24 3.68 -20.76
C ILE A 329 -15.79 5.11 -20.83
N LEU A 330 -15.29 5.95 -21.74
CA LEU A 330 -15.78 7.32 -21.91
C LEU A 330 -17.28 7.34 -22.26
N ASP A 331 -17.72 6.50 -23.20
CA ASP A 331 -19.13 6.39 -23.58
C ASP A 331 -20.03 6.08 -22.38
N GLU A 332 -19.60 5.17 -21.50
CA GLU A 332 -20.34 4.84 -20.28
C GLU A 332 -20.38 6.00 -19.29
N LEU A 333 -19.26 6.70 -19.06
CA LEU A 333 -19.19 7.86 -18.19
C LEU A 333 -20.13 8.98 -18.68
N VAL A 334 -20.15 9.22 -19.99
CA VAL A 334 -21.05 10.18 -20.64
C VAL A 334 -22.51 9.74 -20.53
N ARG A 335 -22.80 8.45 -20.72
CA ARG A 335 -24.16 7.90 -20.59
C ARG A 335 -24.71 8.07 -19.17
N ILE A 336 -23.91 7.77 -18.15
CA ILE A 336 -24.29 7.97 -16.73
C ILE A 336 -24.56 9.45 -16.47
N THR A 337 -23.67 10.34 -16.92
CA THR A 337 -23.81 11.79 -16.74
C THR A 337 -25.08 12.34 -17.38
N LYS A 338 -25.39 11.91 -18.62
CA LYS A 338 -26.63 12.28 -19.33
C LYS A 338 -27.86 11.83 -18.55
N TYR A 339 -27.85 10.61 -18.02
CA TYR A 339 -28.95 10.09 -17.20
C TYR A 339 -29.14 10.93 -15.94
N GLU A 340 -28.07 11.21 -15.19
CA GLU A 340 -28.14 11.99 -13.95
C GLU A 340 -28.62 13.42 -14.18
N LYS A 341 -28.10 14.09 -15.23
CA LYS A 341 -28.55 15.43 -15.62
C LYS A 341 -30.04 15.44 -15.97
N HIS A 342 -30.50 14.44 -16.72
CA HIS A 342 -31.91 14.33 -17.08
C HIS A 342 -32.82 14.12 -15.86
N GLN A 343 -32.42 13.30 -14.88
CA GLN A 343 -33.20 13.14 -13.64
C GLN A 343 -33.30 14.44 -12.84
N LEU A 344 -32.21 15.22 -12.77
CA LEU A 344 -32.21 16.53 -12.14
C LEU A 344 -33.14 17.50 -12.88
N GLU A 345 -33.06 17.57 -14.21
CA GLU A 345 -33.94 18.40 -15.04
C GLU A 345 -35.42 18.05 -14.83
N LEU A 346 -35.78 16.76 -14.82
CA LEU A 346 -37.14 16.32 -14.54
C LEU A 346 -37.61 16.76 -13.15
N ALA A 347 -36.76 16.63 -12.13
CA ALA A 347 -37.11 17.03 -10.76
C ALA A 347 -37.33 18.55 -10.65
N VAL A 348 -36.49 19.36 -11.28
CA VAL A 348 -36.63 20.83 -11.28
C VAL A 348 -37.84 21.27 -12.11
N ASN A 349 -38.07 20.67 -13.28
CA ASN A 349 -39.25 20.94 -14.10
C ASN A 349 -40.55 20.64 -13.35
N ASN A 350 -40.60 19.53 -12.60
CA ASN A 350 -41.74 19.19 -11.77
C ASN A 350 -41.94 20.21 -10.63
N LEU A 351 -40.85 20.68 -10.02
CA LEU A 351 -40.91 21.75 -9.02
C LEU A 351 -41.46 23.05 -9.61
N GLN A 352 -41.03 23.45 -10.81
CA GLN A 352 -41.53 24.64 -11.52
C GLN A 352 -43.01 24.51 -11.87
N ARG A 353 -43.45 23.36 -12.38
CA ARG A 353 -44.88 23.10 -12.66
C ARG A 353 -45.75 23.24 -11.40
N ALA A 354 -45.27 22.73 -10.27
CA ALA A 354 -45.95 22.86 -8.99
C ALA A 354 -45.85 24.27 -8.37
N ASN A 355 -44.97 25.13 -8.88
CA ASN A 355 -44.70 26.47 -8.34
C ASN A 355 -44.47 27.46 -9.49
N PRO A 356 -45.54 27.97 -10.13
CA PRO A 356 -45.43 28.87 -11.30
C PRO A 356 -44.64 30.16 -11.04
N GLY A 357 -44.41 30.53 -9.78
CA GLY A 357 -43.56 31.66 -9.40
C GLY A 357 -42.05 31.42 -9.54
N ILE A 358 -41.62 30.20 -9.91
CA ILE A 358 -40.23 29.90 -10.25
C ILE A 358 -40.04 30.15 -11.75
N SER A 359 -39.30 31.21 -12.09
CA SER A 359 -38.93 31.51 -13.48
C SER A 359 -37.99 30.47 -14.06
N GLU A 360 -37.76 30.53 -15.38
CA GLU A 360 -36.75 29.69 -16.05
C GLU A 360 -35.34 29.90 -15.46
N GLU A 361 -34.97 31.16 -15.23
CA GLU A 361 -33.72 31.52 -14.55
C GLU A 361 -33.64 30.94 -13.13
N GLY A 362 -34.73 31.01 -12.37
CA GLY A 362 -34.81 30.38 -11.05
C GLY A 362 -34.63 28.86 -11.09
N GLY A 363 -35.17 28.21 -12.14
CA GLY A 363 -34.94 26.79 -12.41
C GLY A 363 -33.46 26.48 -12.66
N ARG A 364 -32.79 27.28 -13.50
CA ARG A 364 -31.35 27.12 -13.77
C ARG A 364 -30.49 27.26 -12.52
N ILE A 365 -30.78 28.25 -11.67
CA ILE A 365 -30.08 28.44 -10.38
C ILE A 365 -30.28 27.22 -9.47
N ILE A 366 -31.51 26.68 -9.38
CA ILE A 366 -31.79 25.49 -8.56
C ILE A 366 -30.99 24.29 -9.09
N THR A 367 -30.99 24.06 -10.41
CA THR A 367 -30.24 22.98 -11.05
C THR A 367 -28.75 23.06 -10.71
N GLU A 368 -28.14 24.23 -10.90
CA GLU A 368 -26.72 24.46 -10.63
C GLU A 368 -26.37 24.23 -9.14
N ILE A 369 -27.19 24.76 -8.23
CA ILE A 369 -26.97 24.58 -6.79
C ILE A 369 -27.05 23.09 -6.40
N ILE A 370 -28.04 22.35 -6.92
CA ILE A 370 -28.17 20.93 -6.61
C ILE A 370 -26.99 20.15 -7.19
N ASP A 371 -26.64 20.36 -8.47
CA ASP A 371 -25.52 19.64 -9.11
C ASP A 371 -24.20 19.88 -8.35
N ASN A 372 -23.87 21.12 -8.04
CA ASN A 372 -22.67 21.48 -7.28
C ASN A 372 -22.70 20.90 -5.85
N THR A 373 -23.87 20.87 -5.21
CA THR A 373 -24.04 20.22 -3.89
C THR A 373 -23.74 18.72 -3.98
N LEU A 374 -24.27 18.03 -4.98
CA LEU A 374 -24.07 16.59 -5.16
C LEU A 374 -22.62 16.25 -5.51
N LYS A 375 -21.97 17.04 -6.37
CA LYS A 375 -20.54 16.91 -6.68
C LYS A 375 -19.66 17.12 -5.43
N ALA A 376 -19.96 18.14 -4.61
CA ALA A 376 -19.25 18.38 -3.37
C ALA A 376 -19.36 17.20 -2.37
N LEU A 377 -20.54 16.55 -2.29
CA LEU A 377 -20.75 15.37 -1.44
C LEU A 377 -20.00 14.12 -1.91
N LEU A 378 -19.76 13.97 -3.22
CA LEU A 378 -18.93 12.89 -3.74
C LEU A 378 -17.43 13.14 -3.51
N LYS A 379 -17.01 14.41 -3.60
CA LYS A 379 -15.62 14.80 -3.33
C LYS A 379 -15.26 14.73 -1.84
N ASN A 380 -16.19 15.12 -0.95
CA ASN A 380 -16.03 15.01 0.49
C ASN A 380 -17.16 14.19 1.11
N ARG A 381 -16.87 12.94 1.44
CA ARG A 381 -17.86 11.98 1.95
C ARG A 381 -18.34 12.26 3.38
N ASP A 382 -17.57 13.00 4.16
CA ASP A 382 -17.93 13.37 5.54
C ASP A 382 -18.82 14.62 5.59
N LEU A 383 -18.95 15.33 4.46
CA LEU A 383 -19.78 16.52 4.35
C LEU A 383 -21.27 16.13 4.41
N LYS A 384 -22.04 16.82 5.26
CA LYS A 384 -23.49 16.64 5.29
C LYS A 384 -24.15 17.43 4.16
N LEU A 385 -25.21 16.86 3.58
CA LEU A 385 -25.94 17.48 2.48
C LEU A 385 -26.45 18.89 2.82
N ALA A 386 -26.95 19.10 4.04
CA ALA A 386 -27.43 20.41 4.46
C ALA A 386 -26.29 21.44 4.48
N ASP A 387 -25.12 21.07 5.02
CA ASP A 387 -23.96 21.97 5.10
C ASP A 387 -23.40 22.27 3.71
N ALA A 388 -23.34 21.26 2.83
CA ALA A 388 -22.97 21.42 1.42
C ALA A 388 -23.90 22.38 0.69
N LEU A 389 -25.22 22.18 0.82
CA LEU A 389 -26.23 23.01 0.19
C LEU A 389 -26.16 24.46 0.68
N ASP A 390 -25.97 24.65 1.98
CA ASP A 390 -25.87 25.97 2.61
C ASP A 390 -24.63 26.72 2.11
N ALA A 391 -23.50 26.02 1.96
CA ALA A 391 -22.30 26.58 1.35
C ALA A 391 -22.54 27.02 -0.10
N GLN A 392 -23.22 26.20 -0.91
CA GLN A 392 -23.54 26.57 -2.31
C GLN A 392 -24.47 27.79 -2.39
N ILE A 393 -25.49 27.87 -1.51
CA ILE A 393 -26.39 29.03 -1.45
C ILE A 393 -25.63 30.29 -1.00
N ALA A 394 -24.73 30.16 -0.02
CA ALA A 394 -23.90 31.26 0.48
C ALA A 394 -22.95 31.82 -0.58
N ALA A 395 -22.48 30.97 -1.51
CA ALA A 395 -21.58 31.35 -2.60
C ALA A 395 -22.25 32.20 -3.70
N LEU A 396 -23.59 32.25 -3.78
CA LEU A 396 -24.29 33.08 -4.76
C LEU A 396 -23.96 34.57 -4.61
N SER A 397 -23.56 35.23 -5.70
CA SER A 397 -23.17 36.66 -5.68
C SER A 397 -24.37 37.60 -5.46
N SER A 398 -25.54 37.25 -5.99
CA SER A 398 -26.74 38.09 -5.95
C SER A 398 -27.53 37.91 -4.65
N HIS A 399 -27.79 39.01 -3.95
CA HIS A 399 -28.67 39.02 -2.77
C HIS A 399 -30.10 38.57 -3.11
N ARG A 400 -30.58 38.90 -4.33
CA ARG A 400 -31.87 38.46 -4.83
C ARG A 400 -31.91 36.95 -5.08
N ALA A 401 -30.85 36.39 -5.66
CA ALA A 401 -30.72 34.94 -5.86
C ALA A 401 -30.66 34.19 -4.53
N LYS A 402 -29.93 34.73 -3.53
CA LYS A 402 -29.91 34.19 -2.17
C LYS A 402 -31.28 34.19 -1.51
N ALA A 403 -32.01 35.30 -1.58
CA ALA A 403 -33.37 35.39 -1.04
C ALA A 403 -34.33 34.40 -1.74
N PHE A 404 -34.23 34.28 -3.06
CA PHE A 404 -34.95 33.28 -3.85
C PHE A 404 -34.63 31.85 -3.39
N MET A 405 -33.34 31.49 -3.27
CA MET A 405 -32.94 30.16 -2.83
C MET A 405 -33.39 29.87 -1.40
N ASN A 406 -33.30 30.84 -0.50
CA ASN A 406 -33.78 30.69 0.87
C ASN A 406 -35.30 30.43 0.93
N ARG A 407 -36.09 31.06 0.05
CA ARG A 407 -37.54 30.83 -0.05
C ARG A 407 -37.87 29.38 -0.45
N TYR A 408 -37.09 28.77 -1.34
CA TYR A 408 -37.34 27.41 -1.85
C TYR A 408 -36.46 26.34 -1.22
N LYS A 409 -35.60 26.70 -0.26
CA LYS A 409 -34.54 25.86 0.32
C LYS A 409 -35.03 24.47 0.76
N ALA A 410 -36.17 24.39 1.44
CA ALA A 410 -36.71 23.11 1.89
C ALA A 410 -37.06 22.16 0.74
N LYS A 411 -37.63 22.68 -0.35
CA LYS A 411 -37.98 21.88 -1.55
C LYS A 411 -36.74 21.48 -2.34
N VAL A 412 -35.80 22.41 -2.51
CA VAL A 412 -34.50 22.16 -3.14
C VAL A 412 -33.73 21.07 -2.38
N ARG A 413 -33.70 21.16 -1.05
CA ARG A 413 -33.10 20.16 -0.18
C ARG A 413 -33.74 18.78 -0.34
N ALA A 414 -35.08 18.71 -0.38
CA ALA A 414 -35.78 17.42 -0.57
C ALA A 414 -35.43 16.77 -1.93
N ILE A 415 -35.33 17.56 -2.99
CA ILE A 415 -34.87 17.08 -4.31
C ILE A 415 -33.42 16.59 -4.22
N ALA A 416 -32.52 17.41 -3.66
CA ALA A 416 -31.13 17.04 -3.48
C ALA A 416 -30.97 15.75 -2.65
N GLU A 417 -31.76 15.57 -1.59
CA GLU A 417 -31.75 14.36 -0.76
C GLU A 417 -32.20 13.12 -1.55
N THR A 418 -33.19 13.27 -2.43
CA THR A 418 -33.68 12.19 -3.28
C THR A 418 -32.64 11.80 -4.33
N LEU A 419 -32.16 12.77 -5.09
CA LEU A 419 -31.13 12.56 -6.10
C LEU A 419 -29.83 12.05 -5.49
N ASN A 420 -29.45 12.52 -4.30
CA ASN A 420 -28.27 12.02 -3.60
C ASN A 420 -28.39 10.53 -3.23
N LYS A 421 -29.58 10.02 -2.90
CA LYS A 421 -29.79 8.57 -2.64
C LYS A 421 -29.68 7.73 -3.90
N GLU A 422 -29.96 8.33 -5.05
CA GLU A 422 -29.94 7.65 -6.36
C GLU A 422 -28.58 7.77 -7.05
N LYS A 423 -27.83 8.86 -6.81
CA LYS A 423 -26.52 9.13 -7.39
C LYS A 423 -25.51 8.09 -6.92
N SER A 424 -24.90 7.42 -7.89
CA SER A 424 -23.87 6.41 -7.64
C SER A 424 -22.48 7.04 -7.56
N GLN A 425 -21.59 6.44 -6.78
CA GLN A 425 -20.16 6.67 -6.91
C GLN A 425 -19.63 5.86 -8.09
N ILE A 426 -19.05 6.53 -9.09
CA ILE A 426 -18.35 5.86 -10.18
C ILE A 426 -16.98 5.41 -9.69
N ILE A 427 -16.64 4.13 -9.89
CA ILE A 427 -15.37 3.52 -9.54
C ILE A 427 -14.76 2.92 -10.79
N ILE A 428 -13.61 3.43 -11.25
CA ILE A 428 -12.87 2.87 -12.37
C ILE A 428 -11.75 1.99 -11.81
N ALA A 429 -11.80 0.70 -12.08
CA ALA A 429 -10.83 -0.26 -11.59
C ALA A 429 -9.88 -0.71 -12.70
N GLY A 430 -8.59 -0.47 -12.56
CA GLY A 430 -7.63 -0.72 -13.63
C GLY A 430 -6.17 -0.60 -13.21
N TYR A 431 -5.25 -0.79 -14.15
CA TYR A 431 -3.82 -0.62 -13.91
C TYR A 431 -3.45 0.87 -13.91
N PRO A 432 -2.53 1.34 -13.02
CA PRO A 432 -2.17 2.76 -12.95
C PRO A 432 -1.76 3.38 -14.30
N PRO A 433 -0.89 2.75 -15.14
CA PRO A 433 -0.52 3.31 -16.44
C PRO A 433 -1.72 3.46 -17.39
N PHE A 434 -2.62 2.47 -17.40
CA PHE A 434 -3.84 2.55 -18.21
C PHE A 434 -4.75 3.70 -17.79
N LEU A 435 -4.84 3.98 -16.49
CA LEU A 435 -5.65 5.10 -16.01
C LEU A 435 -5.07 6.46 -16.42
N LYS A 436 -3.74 6.59 -16.51
CA LYS A 436 -3.09 7.78 -17.10
C LYS A 436 -3.50 7.93 -18.56
N ASP A 437 -3.39 6.85 -19.34
CA ASP A 437 -3.79 6.84 -20.76
C ASP A 437 -5.28 7.15 -20.97
N LEU A 438 -6.13 6.70 -20.04
CA LEU A 438 -7.56 6.96 -20.04
C LEU A 438 -7.84 8.44 -19.77
N ALA A 439 -7.20 9.03 -18.76
CA ALA A 439 -7.38 10.44 -18.43
C ALA A 439 -6.98 11.34 -19.60
N ALA A 440 -5.81 11.09 -20.20
CA ALA A 440 -5.35 11.80 -21.39
C ALA A 440 -6.32 11.64 -22.58
N TYR A 441 -6.82 10.42 -22.82
CA TYR A 441 -7.80 10.16 -23.88
C TYR A 441 -9.12 10.94 -23.66
N ILE A 442 -9.63 10.97 -22.43
CA ILE A 442 -10.86 11.70 -22.10
C ILE A 442 -10.68 13.21 -22.36
N GLN A 443 -9.50 13.75 -22.02
CA GLN A 443 -9.14 15.13 -22.30
C GLN A 443 -9.05 15.42 -23.81
N ASP A 444 -8.41 14.54 -24.59
CA ASP A 444 -8.35 14.63 -26.06
C ASP A 444 -9.74 14.67 -26.70
N LYS A 445 -10.70 13.92 -26.14
CA LYS A 445 -12.11 13.93 -26.58
C LYS A 445 -12.91 15.14 -26.11
N GLY A 446 -12.27 16.12 -25.48
CA GLY A 446 -12.91 17.36 -25.04
C GLY A 446 -13.76 17.23 -23.77
N TYR A 447 -13.55 16.17 -22.98
CA TYR A 447 -14.22 15.97 -21.69
C TYR A 447 -13.25 16.21 -20.53
N SER A 448 -13.78 16.59 -19.37
CA SER A 448 -13.03 16.62 -18.12
C SER A 448 -13.36 15.40 -17.28
N LEU A 449 -12.36 14.65 -16.83
CA LEU A 449 -12.57 13.51 -15.93
C LEU A 449 -13.23 13.94 -14.60
N ALA A 450 -12.95 15.16 -14.15
CA ALA A 450 -13.50 15.74 -12.93
C ALA A 450 -15.04 15.84 -12.96
N ASP A 451 -15.64 16.01 -14.14
CA ASP A 451 -17.09 16.09 -14.31
C ASP A 451 -17.81 14.79 -13.92
N PHE A 452 -17.11 13.65 -14.03
CA PHE A 452 -17.66 12.34 -13.71
C PHE A 452 -17.57 12.00 -12.20
N SER A 453 -16.87 12.81 -11.41
CA SER A 453 -16.66 12.56 -9.96
C SER A 453 -16.13 11.14 -9.67
N ALA A 454 -15.34 10.59 -10.58
CA ALA A 454 -14.86 9.22 -10.51
C ALA A 454 -13.77 9.06 -9.45
N ILE A 455 -13.70 7.88 -8.85
CA ILE A 455 -12.54 7.42 -8.10
C ILE A 455 -11.91 6.23 -8.82
N ALA A 456 -10.64 5.97 -8.55
CA ALA A 456 -9.97 4.77 -9.06
C ALA A 456 -9.64 3.76 -7.97
N VAL A 457 -9.70 2.47 -8.35
CA VAL A 457 -9.14 1.36 -7.56
C VAL A 457 -8.11 0.64 -8.42
N VAL A 458 -6.84 0.72 -8.03
CA VAL A 458 -5.73 0.12 -8.75
C VAL A 458 -5.24 -1.17 -8.10
N GLY A 459 -4.67 -2.05 -8.91
CA GLY A 459 -4.16 -3.34 -8.44
C GLY A 459 -3.34 -4.05 -9.51
N GLY A 460 -2.72 -5.17 -9.13
CA GLY A 460 -1.83 -5.94 -10.01
C GLY A 460 -0.44 -5.33 -10.21
N GLN A 461 -0.29 -4.01 -10.03
CA GLN A 461 0.97 -3.27 -10.06
C GLN A 461 1.03 -2.26 -8.90
N PRO A 462 2.23 -1.91 -8.41
CA PRO A 462 2.38 -0.80 -7.47
C PRO A 462 2.01 0.53 -8.15
N ILE A 463 1.64 1.52 -7.34
CA ILE A 463 1.44 2.91 -7.77
C ILE A 463 2.32 3.82 -6.92
N SER A 464 3.11 4.70 -7.54
CA SER A 464 3.84 5.76 -6.84
C SER A 464 2.93 6.88 -6.35
N GLU A 465 3.34 7.64 -5.34
CA GLU A 465 2.58 8.81 -4.88
C GLU A 465 2.59 9.93 -5.93
N ALA A 466 3.64 10.04 -6.75
CA ALA A 466 3.67 10.96 -7.90
C ALA A 466 2.61 10.61 -8.97
N MET A 467 2.50 9.33 -9.37
CA MET A 467 1.44 8.89 -10.28
C MET A 467 0.05 9.12 -9.67
N ARG A 468 -0.10 8.90 -8.36
CA ARG A 468 -1.35 9.18 -7.66
C ARG A 468 -1.75 10.65 -7.75
N ASP A 469 -0.81 11.55 -7.47
CA ASP A 469 -1.04 12.99 -7.49
C ASP A 469 -1.34 13.48 -8.92
N LEU A 470 -0.66 12.94 -9.93
CA LEU A 470 -0.97 13.19 -11.34
C LEU A 470 -2.40 12.78 -11.70
N LEU A 471 -2.81 11.55 -11.37
CA LEU A 471 -4.17 11.08 -11.67
C LEU A 471 -5.26 11.89 -10.94
N ILE A 472 -4.98 12.37 -9.72
CA ILE A 472 -5.89 13.27 -9.00
C ILE A 472 -5.94 14.63 -9.68
N GLN A 473 -4.80 15.17 -10.11
CA GLN A 473 -4.72 16.41 -10.88
C GLN A 473 -5.50 16.31 -12.20
N ASP A 474 -5.44 15.15 -12.87
CA ASP A 474 -6.15 14.87 -14.12
C ASP A 474 -7.67 14.67 -13.93
N GLY A 475 -8.16 14.66 -12.69
CA GLY A 475 -9.58 14.77 -12.38
C GLY A 475 -10.19 13.61 -11.59
N PHE A 476 -9.43 12.60 -11.18
CA PHE A 476 -9.93 11.61 -10.22
C PHE A 476 -10.12 12.25 -8.84
N ASN A 477 -11.24 11.95 -8.18
CA ASN A 477 -11.49 12.43 -6.81
C ASN A 477 -10.57 11.76 -5.77
N GLN A 478 -10.22 10.49 -5.99
CA GLN A 478 -9.35 9.72 -5.12
C GLN A 478 -8.88 8.45 -5.84
N ILE A 479 -7.69 7.97 -5.49
CA ILE A 479 -7.13 6.70 -5.94
C ILE A 479 -6.85 5.82 -4.71
N TYR A 480 -7.29 4.57 -4.74
CA TYR A 480 -6.96 3.55 -3.75
C TYR A 480 -6.27 2.37 -4.42
N SER A 481 -5.42 1.65 -3.69
CA SER A 481 -4.79 0.41 -4.17
C SER A 481 -5.23 -0.82 -3.37
N SER A 482 -5.17 -1.98 -4.02
CA SER A 482 -5.41 -3.29 -3.42
C SER A 482 -4.25 -4.22 -3.73
N TYR A 483 -3.71 -4.89 -2.70
CA TYR A 483 -2.67 -5.90 -2.84
C TYR A 483 -3.30 -7.28 -3.02
N GLY A 484 -2.77 -8.06 -3.96
CA GLY A 484 -3.28 -9.39 -4.26
C GLY A 484 -2.35 -10.18 -5.17
N ALA A 485 -2.48 -11.50 -5.12
CA ALA A 485 -1.74 -12.43 -5.98
C ALA A 485 -2.66 -13.58 -6.42
N SER A 486 -2.53 -14.02 -7.67
CA SER A 486 -3.30 -15.14 -8.22
C SER A 486 -3.16 -16.42 -7.40
N ASP A 487 -1.99 -16.61 -6.81
CA ASP A 487 -1.62 -17.79 -6.03
C ASP A 487 -2.44 -17.89 -4.72
N LEU A 488 -2.91 -16.74 -4.21
CA LEU A 488 -3.70 -16.59 -2.98
C LEU A 488 -5.07 -15.98 -3.33
N ASP A 489 -5.34 -14.73 -2.95
CA ASP A 489 -6.52 -13.96 -3.35
C ASP A 489 -6.12 -12.61 -3.94
N ILE A 490 -7.08 -11.95 -4.60
CA ILE A 490 -6.91 -10.59 -5.15
C ILE A 490 -6.95 -9.47 -4.08
N ASN A 491 -7.30 -9.81 -2.85
CA ASN A 491 -7.44 -8.86 -1.72
C ASN A 491 -6.73 -9.41 -0.47
N LEU A 492 -5.40 -9.36 -0.49
CA LEU A 492 -4.52 -9.63 0.64
C LEU A 492 -4.42 -8.44 1.59
N GLY A 493 -4.48 -7.22 1.05
CA GLY A 493 -4.45 -5.98 1.81
C GLY A 493 -5.09 -4.82 1.05
N VAL A 494 -5.62 -3.86 1.80
CA VAL A 494 -6.33 -2.69 1.26
C VAL A 494 -5.65 -1.41 1.69
N GLU A 495 -5.60 -0.43 0.79
CA GLU A 495 -5.11 0.92 1.07
C GLU A 495 -6.30 1.83 1.39
N THR A 496 -6.21 2.60 2.46
CA THR A 496 -7.15 3.67 2.80
C THR A 496 -6.41 5.01 2.87
N GLU A 497 -7.12 6.08 3.22
CA GLU A 497 -6.53 7.40 3.41
C GLU A 497 -5.41 7.40 4.47
N TYR A 498 -5.48 6.49 5.44
CA TYR A 498 -4.43 6.34 6.46
C TYR A 498 -3.11 5.88 5.83
N GLU A 499 -3.11 4.80 5.06
CA GLU A 499 -1.92 4.24 4.43
C GLU A 499 -1.32 5.18 3.39
N ILE A 500 -2.16 5.89 2.64
CA ILE A 500 -1.71 6.97 1.74
C ILE A 500 -0.96 8.04 2.54
N THR A 501 -1.51 8.45 3.69
CA THR A 501 -0.84 9.40 4.59
C THR A 501 0.49 8.85 5.12
N VAL A 502 0.54 7.56 5.49
CA VAL A 502 1.78 6.89 5.91
C VAL A 502 2.83 6.94 4.80
N ARG A 503 2.44 6.62 3.55
CA ARG A 503 3.37 6.61 2.41
C ARG A 503 3.90 8.02 2.09
N LYS A 504 3.02 9.02 2.03
CA LYS A 504 3.42 10.43 1.84
C LYS A 504 4.33 10.91 2.97
N ALA A 505 4.05 10.51 4.21
CA ALA A 505 4.91 10.82 5.35
C ALA A 505 6.31 10.22 5.21
N ILE A 506 6.42 8.97 4.76
CA ILE A 506 7.71 8.30 4.53
C ILE A 506 8.49 9.01 3.42
N GLU A 507 7.83 9.33 2.30
CA GLU A 507 8.45 10.04 1.18
C GLU A 507 9.00 11.42 1.58
N GLN A 508 8.25 12.15 2.42
CA GLN A 508 8.64 13.49 2.88
C GLN A 508 9.67 13.48 4.03
N ASN A 509 9.92 12.32 4.67
CA ASN A 509 10.77 12.22 5.85
C ASN A 509 11.78 11.07 5.73
N PRO A 510 12.97 11.31 5.15
CA PRO A 510 13.99 10.26 4.99
C PRO A 510 14.45 9.62 6.31
N GLY A 511 14.40 10.35 7.43
CA GLY A 511 14.65 9.78 8.75
C GLY A 511 13.63 8.72 9.15
N LEU A 512 12.35 8.96 8.83
CA LEU A 512 11.24 8.04 9.11
C LEU A 512 11.41 6.73 8.34
N ALA A 513 11.79 6.82 7.05
CA ALA A 513 12.11 5.66 6.23
C ALA A 513 13.22 4.80 6.86
N ARG A 514 14.35 5.43 7.23
CA ARG A 514 15.49 4.74 7.87
C ARG A 514 15.08 4.06 9.18
N GLU A 515 14.27 4.72 9.99
CA GLU A 515 13.77 4.16 11.24
C GLU A 515 12.69 3.09 11.07
N LEU A 516 11.99 3.01 9.93
CA LEU A 516 11.05 1.92 9.68
C LEU A 516 11.78 0.70 9.17
N TYR A 517 12.60 0.87 8.12
CA TYR A 517 13.08 -0.24 7.32
C TYR A 517 14.56 -0.17 6.91
N GLY A 518 15.30 0.80 7.42
CA GLY A 518 16.74 0.92 7.22
C GLY A 518 17.15 1.45 5.83
N PRO A 519 18.45 1.27 5.51
CA PRO A 519 19.08 1.46 4.22
C PRO A 519 18.25 1.14 3.00
N ASN A 520 18.50 1.79 1.85
CA ASN A 520 18.59 1.07 0.56
C ASN A 520 17.28 0.38 0.13
N LYS A 521 16.17 0.97 0.52
CA LYS A 521 14.82 0.51 0.19
C LYS A 521 13.99 1.71 -0.24
N GLY A 522 13.42 1.59 -1.43
CA GLY A 522 12.46 2.57 -1.95
C GLY A 522 11.17 2.60 -1.12
N LEU A 523 10.31 3.57 -1.44
CA LEU A 523 8.99 3.71 -0.81
C LEU A 523 8.13 2.44 -1.02
N PRO A 524 7.76 1.71 0.03
CA PRO A 524 6.90 0.55 -0.12
C PRO A 524 5.45 0.95 -0.38
N MET A 525 4.68 0.02 -0.95
CA MET A 525 3.23 0.02 -0.80
C MET A 525 2.87 -0.32 0.65
N VAL A 526 1.81 0.28 1.20
CA VAL A 526 1.39 0.06 2.58
C VAL A 526 -0.10 -0.30 2.60
N PHE A 527 -0.44 -1.36 3.32
CA PHE A 527 -1.82 -1.84 3.42
C PHE A 527 -2.15 -2.29 4.84
N HIS A 528 -3.38 -2.09 5.29
CA HIS A 528 -3.91 -2.95 6.34
C HIS A 528 -4.24 -4.33 5.77
N TYR A 529 -4.00 -5.38 6.55
CA TYR A 529 -4.47 -6.74 6.24
C TYR A 529 -5.15 -7.38 7.45
N ASP A 530 -5.99 -8.39 7.21
CA ASP A 530 -6.68 -9.15 8.26
C ASP A 530 -5.95 -10.48 8.53
N PRO A 531 -5.30 -10.66 9.70
CA PRO A 531 -4.67 -11.93 10.07
C PRO A 531 -5.59 -13.14 10.11
N TRP A 532 -6.92 -12.93 10.12
CA TRP A 532 -7.89 -14.03 10.05
C TRP A 532 -8.14 -14.49 8.61
N ASN A 533 -7.72 -13.70 7.61
CA ASN A 533 -7.71 -14.08 6.19
C ASN A 533 -6.35 -14.66 5.76
N TYR A 534 -5.25 -14.02 6.20
CA TYR A 534 -3.88 -14.47 5.96
C TYR A 534 -3.00 -14.22 7.17
N HIS A 535 -2.35 -15.27 7.64
CA HIS A 535 -1.22 -15.13 8.52
C HIS A 535 0.02 -14.82 7.68
N VAL A 536 0.74 -13.75 8.03
CA VAL A 536 1.90 -13.29 7.27
C VAL A 536 3.09 -13.21 8.21
N GLU A 537 4.19 -13.84 7.80
CA GLU A 537 5.49 -13.80 8.45
C GLU A 537 6.44 -12.96 7.58
N CYS A 538 7.46 -12.38 8.21
CA CYS A 538 8.58 -11.72 7.55
C CYS A 538 9.85 -12.43 8.01
N LEU A 539 10.66 -12.95 7.08
CA LEU A 539 11.92 -13.62 7.44
C LEU A 539 12.97 -12.58 7.87
N ASP A 540 13.62 -12.83 9.00
CA ASP A 540 14.53 -11.86 9.62
C ASP A 540 16.00 -12.00 9.19
N GLU A 541 16.45 -13.23 9.01
CA GLU A 541 17.81 -13.61 8.62
C GLU A 541 17.72 -14.87 7.74
N GLY A 542 18.63 -14.98 6.77
CA GLY A 542 18.91 -16.26 6.15
C GLY A 542 19.34 -17.25 7.23
N LYS A 543 18.72 -18.43 7.29
CA LYS A 543 19.07 -19.42 8.33
C LYS A 543 20.56 -19.78 8.28
N ASP A 544 21.17 -19.67 7.10
CA ASP A 544 22.58 -19.90 6.78
C ASP A 544 23.04 -18.93 5.66
N GLU A 545 24.35 -18.86 5.36
CA GLU A 545 24.93 -18.01 4.29
C GLU A 545 24.27 -18.25 2.91
N ALA A 546 23.82 -19.47 2.62
CA ALA A 546 23.12 -19.82 1.37
C ALA A 546 21.71 -19.21 1.24
N HIS A 547 21.16 -18.67 2.33
CA HIS A 547 19.81 -18.10 2.41
C HIS A 547 19.82 -16.64 2.84
N ALA A 548 20.99 -15.97 2.82
CA ALA A 548 21.12 -14.57 3.23
C ALA A 548 20.15 -13.63 2.46
N ASP A 549 19.87 -13.95 1.20
CA ASP A 549 18.94 -13.23 0.34
C ASP A 549 17.46 -13.37 0.74
N ASP A 550 17.11 -14.27 1.67
CA ASP A 550 15.73 -14.47 2.15
C ASP A 550 15.27 -13.41 3.14
N LYS A 551 16.16 -12.50 3.58
CA LYS A 551 15.79 -11.38 4.46
C LYS A 551 14.64 -10.57 3.85
N ASP A 552 13.68 -10.18 4.70
CA ASP A 552 12.46 -9.46 4.33
C ASP A 552 11.52 -10.20 3.37
N SER A 553 11.71 -11.51 3.13
CA SER A 553 10.72 -12.29 2.37
C SER A 553 9.41 -12.40 3.15
N LEU A 554 8.30 -12.10 2.48
CA LEU A 554 6.94 -12.25 3.03
C LEU A 554 6.45 -13.68 2.79
N ILE A 555 6.11 -14.37 3.87
CA ILE A 555 5.66 -15.76 3.85
C ILE A 555 4.21 -15.82 4.31
N PHE A 556 3.35 -16.47 3.52
CA PHE A 556 1.90 -16.41 3.69
C PHE A 556 1.31 -17.77 4.04
N THR A 557 0.49 -17.80 5.08
CA THR A 557 -0.42 -18.92 5.35
C THR A 557 -1.85 -18.48 5.18
N ALA A 558 -2.56 -19.12 4.26
CA ALA A 558 -3.99 -18.91 4.11
C ALA A 558 -4.71 -19.54 5.31
N THR A 559 -5.35 -18.71 6.14
CA THR A 559 -5.95 -19.11 7.42
C THR A 559 -7.38 -19.62 7.31
N ARG A 560 -8.05 -19.33 6.18
CA ARG A 560 -9.45 -19.70 5.98
C ARG A 560 -9.63 -21.18 5.63
N ASN A 561 -10.71 -21.77 6.14
CA ASN A 561 -11.01 -23.20 5.99
C ASN A 561 -11.88 -23.56 4.77
N ASP A 562 -12.27 -22.57 3.98
CA ASP A 562 -13.09 -22.69 2.77
C ASP A 562 -12.28 -22.78 1.48
N ARG A 563 -10.96 -22.49 1.53
CA ARG A 563 -10.07 -22.60 0.37
C ARG A 563 -9.96 -24.05 -0.10
N SER A 564 -10.05 -24.28 -1.41
CA SER A 564 -9.94 -25.63 -1.99
C SER A 564 -8.52 -26.18 -1.98
N SER A 565 -7.55 -25.28 -2.15
CA SER A 565 -6.12 -25.55 -2.16
C SER A 565 -5.43 -24.68 -1.11
N PRO A 566 -5.20 -25.19 0.11
CA PRO A 566 -4.52 -24.46 1.17
C PRO A 566 -3.08 -24.08 0.79
N ARG A 567 -2.59 -22.99 1.36
CA ARG A 567 -1.22 -22.52 1.20
C ARG A 567 -0.64 -22.31 2.59
N ILE A 568 0.40 -23.05 2.91
CA ILE A 568 1.06 -23.04 4.22
C ILE A 568 2.47 -22.55 4.04
N ARG A 569 2.83 -21.48 4.76
CA ARG A 569 4.13 -20.82 4.67
C ARG A 569 4.58 -20.64 3.23
N TYR A 570 3.69 -20.10 2.41
CA TYR A 570 3.86 -19.95 0.98
C TYR A 570 4.61 -18.66 0.67
N ASP A 571 5.76 -18.80 0.05
CA ASP A 571 6.56 -17.71 -0.47
C ASP A 571 6.01 -17.25 -1.83
N LEU A 572 5.55 -15.99 -1.85
CA LEU A 572 5.11 -15.32 -3.06
C LEU A 572 6.29 -14.78 -3.90
N GLY A 573 7.46 -14.62 -3.29
CA GLY A 573 8.61 -13.87 -3.82
C GLY A 573 8.53 -12.37 -3.54
N ASP A 574 7.52 -11.90 -2.80
CA ASP A 574 7.38 -10.47 -2.46
C ASP A 574 8.23 -10.14 -1.21
N LYS A 575 9.04 -9.09 -1.30
CA LYS A 575 9.78 -8.51 -0.17
C LYS A 575 8.92 -7.51 0.58
N GLY A 576 9.01 -7.50 1.90
CA GLY A 576 8.18 -6.66 2.76
C GLY A 576 8.48 -6.77 4.25
N ARG A 577 7.72 -5.99 5.03
CA ARG A 577 7.73 -6.05 6.51
C ARG A 577 6.31 -5.96 7.05
N ILE A 578 6.12 -6.50 8.25
CA ILE A 578 4.86 -6.43 8.99
C ILE A 578 5.08 -5.57 10.24
N TYR A 579 4.19 -4.60 10.46
CA TYR A 579 4.22 -3.75 11.64
C TYR A 579 2.91 -3.79 12.40
N ALA A 580 3.02 -3.66 13.72
CA ALA A 580 1.87 -3.32 14.54
C ALA A 580 1.43 -1.89 14.20
N SER A 581 0.13 -1.66 14.22
CA SER A 581 -0.44 -0.34 13.95
C SER A 581 0.07 0.69 14.96
N SER A 582 0.18 0.32 16.24
CA SER A 582 0.64 1.21 17.29
C SER A 582 2.12 1.61 17.16
N ASP A 583 2.96 0.74 16.59
CA ASP A 583 4.38 1.04 16.36
C ASP A 583 4.54 2.08 15.24
N VAL A 584 3.79 1.93 14.14
CA VAL A 584 3.77 2.94 13.06
C VAL A 584 3.18 4.26 13.54
N GLN A 585 2.07 4.23 14.29
CA GLN A 585 1.48 5.44 14.86
C GLN A 585 2.44 6.18 15.82
N ALA A 586 3.13 5.43 16.69
CA ALA A 586 4.10 6.02 17.61
C ALA A 586 5.28 6.65 16.86
N LEU A 587 5.75 6.01 15.79
CA LEU A 587 6.82 6.54 14.98
C LEU A 587 6.36 7.77 14.18
N LEU A 588 5.18 7.79 13.57
CA LEU A 588 4.62 8.99 12.94
C LEU A 588 4.51 10.15 13.93
N ALA A 589 4.01 9.88 15.14
CA ALA A 589 3.88 10.89 16.19
C ALA A 589 5.24 11.48 16.58
N LYS A 590 6.31 10.66 16.60
CA LYS A 590 7.70 11.11 16.82
C LYS A 590 8.15 12.15 15.77
N TYR A 591 7.67 12.04 14.54
CA TYR A 591 7.90 12.96 13.43
C TYR A 591 6.86 14.10 13.35
N GLY A 592 5.99 14.24 14.36
CA GLY A 592 4.97 15.29 14.41
C GLY A 592 3.73 14.99 13.57
N ILE A 593 3.52 13.74 13.17
CA ILE A 593 2.40 13.31 12.32
C ILE A 593 1.43 12.50 13.18
N PHE A 594 0.25 13.06 13.46
CA PHE A 594 -0.69 12.53 14.46
C PHE A 594 -1.93 11.84 13.84
N GLN A 595 -1.77 11.21 12.68
CA GLN A 595 -2.84 10.48 12.00
C GLN A 595 -3.15 9.17 12.73
N LYS A 596 -4.44 8.83 12.87
CA LYS A 596 -4.90 7.57 13.49
C LYS A 596 -5.64 6.70 12.48
N PRO A 597 -5.43 5.38 12.48
CA PRO A 597 -6.16 4.46 11.61
C PRO A 597 -7.56 4.19 12.15
N LYS A 598 -8.46 3.74 11.26
CA LYS A 598 -9.84 3.35 11.63
C LYS A 598 -9.90 2.03 12.41
N THR A 599 -8.87 1.18 12.30
CA THR A 599 -8.79 -0.12 12.97
C THR A 599 -7.36 -0.36 13.47
N ASN A 600 -7.21 -1.28 14.42
CA ASN A 600 -5.90 -1.73 14.91
C ASN A 600 -5.37 -2.96 14.14
N LEU A 601 -5.85 -3.18 12.91
CA LEU A 601 -5.27 -4.21 12.06
C LEU A 601 -3.77 -3.92 11.84
N PRO A 602 -2.94 -4.95 11.67
CA PRO A 602 -1.54 -4.76 11.33
C PRO A 602 -1.37 -4.20 9.91
N LEU A 603 -0.22 -3.58 9.70
CA LEU A 603 0.19 -3.02 8.42
C LEU A 603 1.20 -3.96 7.76
N ILE A 604 1.01 -4.18 6.46
CA ILE A 604 1.98 -4.85 5.59
C ILE A 604 2.59 -3.83 4.64
N PHE A 605 3.91 -3.76 4.68
CA PHE A 605 4.74 -2.93 3.81
C PHE A 605 5.30 -3.84 2.73
N VAL A 606 5.05 -3.54 1.46
CA VAL A 606 5.38 -4.40 0.32
C VAL A 606 6.26 -3.62 -0.67
N TRP A 607 7.49 -4.07 -0.86
CA TRP A 607 8.38 -3.60 -1.93
C TRP A 607 8.18 -4.39 -3.23
N GLY A 608 7.53 -5.55 -3.16
CA GLY A 608 7.26 -6.43 -4.30
C GLY A 608 8.41 -7.39 -4.57
N ARG A 609 8.40 -8.01 -5.75
CA ARG A 609 9.42 -8.97 -6.24
C ARG A 609 10.31 -8.25 -7.22
N ASP A 610 11.63 -8.37 -7.08
CA ASP A 610 12.66 -8.09 -8.10
C ASP A 610 12.25 -7.00 -9.12
N SER A 611 11.69 -5.90 -8.62
CA SER A 611 11.47 -4.67 -9.36
C SER A 611 12.63 -3.71 -9.13
N THR A 612 13.65 -4.24 -8.46
CA THR A 612 14.89 -3.59 -8.12
C THR A 612 15.97 -4.28 -8.94
N VAL A 613 16.78 -3.48 -9.63
CA VAL A 613 17.99 -3.95 -10.29
C VAL A 613 19.20 -3.50 -9.47
N VAL A 614 20.30 -4.25 -9.58
CA VAL A 614 21.55 -3.91 -8.91
C VAL A 614 22.49 -3.28 -9.92
N PHE A 615 23.03 -2.11 -9.61
CA PHE A 615 24.11 -1.47 -10.37
C PHE A 615 25.30 -1.21 -9.44
N ASN A 616 26.44 -1.87 -9.66
CA ASN A 616 27.63 -1.78 -8.81
C ASN A 616 27.33 -1.92 -7.29
N GLY A 617 26.37 -2.77 -6.93
CA GLY A 617 25.94 -2.97 -5.53
C GLY A 617 24.90 -1.96 -5.02
N ALA A 618 24.51 -0.95 -5.79
CA ALA A 618 23.36 -0.10 -5.48
C ALA A 618 22.05 -0.71 -6.00
N ASN A 619 21.05 -0.75 -5.14
CA ASN A 619 19.70 -1.21 -5.47
C ASN A 619 18.87 -0.06 -6.06
N LEU A 620 18.46 -0.17 -7.32
CA LEU A 620 17.59 0.79 -8.01
C LEU A 620 16.18 0.22 -8.16
N ALA A 621 15.20 0.80 -7.46
CA ALA A 621 13.82 0.34 -7.51
C ALA A 621 13.06 0.96 -8.70
N PHE A 622 12.13 0.19 -9.29
CA PHE A 622 11.29 0.68 -10.39
C PHE A 622 10.48 1.93 -10.03
N THR A 623 10.02 2.02 -8.77
CA THR A 623 9.29 3.20 -8.28
C THR A 623 10.16 4.46 -8.27
N GLU A 624 11.47 4.34 -8.11
CA GLU A 624 12.44 5.45 -8.19
C GLU A 624 12.64 5.88 -9.64
N LEU A 625 12.76 4.94 -10.58
CA LEU A 625 12.74 5.21 -12.02
C LEU A 625 11.43 5.91 -12.42
N GLU A 626 10.30 5.44 -11.92
CA GLU A 626 9.00 6.05 -12.19
C GLU A 626 8.94 7.49 -11.68
N ARG A 627 9.41 7.74 -10.45
CA ARG A 627 9.48 9.08 -9.85
C ARG A 627 10.39 9.99 -10.64
N ALA A 628 11.59 9.51 -11.01
CA ALA A 628 12.58 10.29 -11.74
C ALA A 628 12.05 10.73 -13.11
N VAL A 629 11.49 9.79 -13.88
CA VAL A 629 10.84 10.09 -15.17
C VAL A 629 9.71 11.09 -14.99
N THR A 630 8.83 10.90 -13.99
CA THR A 630 7.68 11.80 -13.78
C THR A 630 8.12 13.23 -13.43
N ASP A 631 9.25 13.40 -12.75
CA ASP A 631 9.76 14.74 -12.38
C ASP A 631 10.42 15.48 -13.54
N ILE A 632 11.08 14.78 -14.47
CA ILE A 632 11.82 15.39 -15.58
C ILE A 632 10.98 15.49 -16.86
N ASP A 633 10.02 14.58 -17.04
CA ASP A 633 9.18 14.49 -18.24
C ASP A 633 7.90 15.33 -18.09
N THR A 634 8.08 16.64 -18.02
CA THR A 634 6.96 17.59 -17.82
C THR A 634 5.98 17.61 -18.99
N GLU A 635 6.40 17.17 -20.17
CA GLU A 635 5.59 17.10 -21.39
C GLU A 635 4.98 15.72 -21.61
N SER A 636 5.20 14.75 -20.71
CA SER A 636 4.72 13.37 -20.85
C SER A 636 5.13 12.70 -22.18
N LYS A 637 6.38 12.93 -22.60
CA LYS A 637 7.02 12.30 -23.76
C LYS A 637 7.21 10.79 -23.55
N ILE A 638 7.43 10.34 -22.31
CA ILE A 638 7.65 8.95 -21.95
C ILE A 638 6.35 8.30 -21.48
N LEU A 639 6.03 7.20 -22.14
CA LEU A 639 4.82 6.43 -21.87
C LEU A 639 5.08 5.22 -20.97
N LYS A 640 6.05 4.39 -21.34
CA LYS A 640 6.45 3.22 -20.55
C LYS A 640 7.92 3.24 -20.24
N LYS A 641 8.29 2.55 -19.17
CA LYS A 641 9.65 2.47 -18.67
C LYS A 641 9.92 1.12 -18.07
N ALA A 642 11.11 0.57 -18.24
CA ALA A 642 11.52 -0.68 -17.60
C ALA A 642 13.04 -0.67 -17.40
N PHE A 643 13.51 -1.51 -16.47
CA PHE A 643 14.91 -1.89 -16.46
C PHE A 643 15.13 -3.12 -17.33
N TYR A 644 16.31 -3.25 -17.93
CA TYR A 644 16.77 -4.46 -18.58
C TYR A 644 18.13 -4.86 -18.02
N SER A 645 18.20 -6.02 -17.38
CA SER A 645 19.42 -6.57 -16.78
C SER A 645 19.81 -7.83 -17.54
N TYR A 646 21.08 -7.92 -17.94
CA TYR A 646 21.60 -9.08 -18.67
C TYR A 646 23.09 -9.30 -18.41
N ILE A 647 23.56 -10.52 -18.61
CA ILE A 647 24.99 -10.85 -18.61
C ILE A 647 25.51 -10.67 -20.04
N ASP A 648 26.50 -9.81 -20.23
CA ASP A 648 27.16 -9.65 -21.51
C ASP A 648 27.95 -10.93 -21.84
N GLU A 649 27.58 -11.62 -22.92
CA GLU A 649 28.16 -12.93 -23.28
C GLU A 649 29.65 -12.87 -23.65
N ARG A 650 30.19 -11.68 -23.98
CA ARG A 650 31.60 -11.51 -24.37
C ARG A 650 32.48 -11.22 -23.18
N THR A 651 31.98 -10.44 -22.24
CA THR A 651 32.75 -9.95 -21.08
C THR A 651 32.42 -10.70 -19.79
N GLY A 652 31.25 -11.33 -19.72
CA GLY A 652 30.72 -11.97 -18.52
C GLY A 652 30.23 -10.99 -17.45
N GLU A 653 30.17 -9.69 -17.77
CA GLU A 653 29.74 -8.65 -16.83
C GLU A 653 28.23 -8.49 -16.81
N ASP A 654 27.68 -8.22 -15.62
CA ASP A 654 26.30 -7.76 -15.49
C ASP A 654 26.17 -6.36 -16.08
N LYS A 655 25.23 -6.21 -17.02
CA LYS A 655 24.87 -4.94 -17.65
C LYS A 655 23.45 -4.56 -17.29
N LEU A 656 23.25 -3.26 -17.12
CA LEU A 656 21.96 -2.64 -16.87
C LEU A 656 21.66 -1.63 -17.98
N GLU A 657 20.43 -1.64 -18.46
CA GLU A 657 19.85 -0.60 -19.30
C GLU A 657 18.53 -0.09 -18.72
N ILE A 658 18.20 1.15 -19.05
CA ILE A 658 16.89 1.75 -18.81
C ILE A 658 16.19 1.87 -20.15
N TRP A 659 15.05 1.21 -20.31
CA TRP A 659 14.25 1.28 -21.52
C TRP A 659 13.08 2.24 -21.33
N LEU A 660 12.92 3.17 -22.26
CA LEU A 660 11.85 4.18 -22.29
C LEU A 660 11.08 4.07 -23.60
N GLU A 661 9.77 3.86 -23.55
CA GLU A 661 8.88 3.91 -24.72
C GLU A 661 8.29 5.31 -24.83
N LEU A 662 8.45 5.95 -25.99
CA LEU A 662 7.87 7.25 -26.29
C LEU A 662 6.35 7.17 -26.45
N ASN A 663 5.68 8.28 -26.14
CA ASN A 663 4.26 8.46 -26.37
C ASN A 663 3.95 8.54 -27.89
N ASP A 664 2.68 8.37 -28.24
CA ASP A 664 2.26 8.33 -29.64
C ASP A 664 2.54 9.65 -30.37
N GLY A 665 3.13 9.56 -31.56
CA GLY A 665 3.52 10.71 -32.37
C GLY A 665 4.69 11.55 -31.81
N ILE A 666 5.32 11.14 -30.70
CA ILE A 666 6.51 11.81 -30.16
C ILE A 666 7.76 11.26 -30.84
N GLU A 667 8.56 12.17 -31.38
CA GLU A 667 9.94 11.92 -31.77
C GLU A 667 10.85 12.80 -30.91
N MET A 668 12.00 12.27 -30.53
CA MET A 668 13.03 13.01 -29.82
C MET A 668 14.29 13.02 -30.69
N GLU A 669 14.89 14.19 -30.87
CA GLU A 669 16.18 14.28 -31.53
C GLU A 669 17.32 13.77 -30.64
N ASP A 670 18.47 13.45 -31.22
CA ASP A 670 19.66 12.96 -30.50
C ASP A 670 20.05 13.86 -29.33
N HIS A 671 19.99 15.17 -29.51
CA HIS A 671 20.33 16.13 -28.45
C HIS A 671 19.31 16.10 -27.30
N GLU A 672 18.00 16.00 -27.60
CA GLU A 672 16.95 15.88 -26.59
C GLU A 672 17.07 14.60 -25.77
N MET A 673 17.39 13.46 -26.42
CA MET A 673 17.58 12.20 -25.71
C MET A 673 18.82 12.20 -24.82
N ASN A 674 19.90 12.88 -25.24
CA ASN A 674 21.09 13.08 -24.41
C ASN A 674 20.77 13.93 -23.16
N ASP A 675 20.12 15.08 -23.35
CA ASP A 675 19.73 15.98 -22.26
C ASP A 675 18.78 15.27 -21.28
N TYR A 676 17.80 14.53 -21.81
CA TYR A 676 16.86 13.73 -21.01
C TYR A 676 17.60 12.64 -20.21
N SER A 677 18.55 11.95 -20.84
CA SER A 677 19.34 10.89 -20.21
C SER A 677 20.19 11.43 -19.05
N GLN A 678 20.82 12.59 -19.24
CA GLN A 678 21.60 13.26 -18.19
C GLN A 678 20.70 13.74 -17.04
N ALA A 679 19.54 14.32 -17.35
CA ALA A 679 18.56 14.71 -16.34
C ALA A 679 18.04 13.49 -15.55
N LEU A 680 17.81 12.36 -16.20
CA LEU A 680 17.35 11.13 -15.57
C LEU A 680 18.37 10.60 -14.55
N PHE A 681 19.65 10.49 -14.94
CA PHE A 681 20.69 10.06 -14.00
C PHE A 681 20.85 11.03 -12.83
N THR A 682 20.87 12.34 -13.10
CA THR A 682 20.93 13.37 -12.06
C THR A 682 19.79 13.22 -11.06
N LYS A 683 18.58 12.92 -11.56
CA LYS A 683 17.41 12.75 -10.72
C LYS A 683 17.45 11.46 -9.91
N LEU A 684 17.89 10.35 -10.51
CA LEU A 684 18.08 9.08 -9.82
C LEU A 684 19.11 9.20 -8.69
N VAL A 685 20.22 9.91 -8.93
CA VAL A 685 21.23 10.25 -7.91
C VAL A 685 20.63 11.06 -6.75
N GLY A 686 19.71 11.98 -7.04
CA GLY A 686 19.01 12.75 -6.02
C GLY A 686 18.00 11.92 -5.19
N LEU A 687 17.42 10.89 -5.78
CA LEU A 687 16.42 10.02 -5.13
C LEU A 687 17.05 8.86 -4.34
N ASN A 688 18.19 8.34 -4.82
CA ASN A 688 18.80 7.12 -4.29
C ASN A 688 20.24 7.39 -3.80
N GLN A 689 20.42 7.42 -2.48
CA GLN A 689 21.70 7.78 -1.85
C GLN A 689 22.79 6.73 -2.11
N ASP A 690 22.44 5.47 -2.32
CA ASP A 690 23.38 4.40 -2.64
C ASP A 690 23.85 4.47 -4.08
N PHE A 691 22.91 4.70 -5.01
CA PHE A 691 23.24 4.93 -6.40
C PHE A 691 24.17 6.15 -6.54
N ARG A 692 23.86 7.23 -5.81
CA ARG A 692 24.77 8.38 -5.67
C ARG A 692 26.16 7.97 -5.21
N TYR A 693 26.26 7.21 -4.11
CA TYR A 693 27.54 6.78 -3.56
C TYR A 693 28.35 5.94 -4.56
N GLN A 694 27.69 5.03 -5.28
CA GLN A 694 28.36 4.24 -6.32
C GLN A 694 28.86 5.13 -7.46
N LEU A 695 28.05 6.10 -7.91
CA LEU A 695 28.45 7.02 -8.97
C LEU A 695 29.60 7.95 -8.52
N GLU A 696 29.60 8.41 -7.26
CA GLU A 696 30.71 9.19 -6.67
C GLU A 696 32.04 8.43 -6.65
N SER A 697 32.00 7.09 -6.70
CA SER A 697 33.20 6.25 -6.74
C SER A 697 33.75 5.98 -8.15
N LEU A 698 33.02 6.36 -9.20
CA LEU A 698 33.43 6.15 -10.59
C LEU A 698 34.36 7.28 -11.07
N GLU A 699 35.31 6.95 -11.95
CA GLU A 699 36.16 7.95 -12.60
C GLU A 699 35.36 8.76 -13.63
N GLU A 700 35.68 10.04 -13.78
CA GLU A 700 35.08 10.89 -14.82
C GLU A 700 35.31 10.27 -16.21
N GLY A 701 34.26 10.24 -17.03
CA GLY A 701 34.28 9.57 -18.33
C GLY A 701 33.86 8.09 -18.29
N THR A 702 33.65 7.50 -17.11
CA THR A 702 33.17 6.10 -17.01
C THR A 702 31.76 5.96 -17.60
N PRO A 703 31.51 5.02 -18.53
CA PRO A 703 30.18 4.84 -19.10
C PRO A 703 29.14 4.42 -18.04
N LEU A 704 28.01 5.12 -18.01
CA LEU A 704 26.85 4.76 -17.19
C LEU A 704 25.95 3.76 -17.95
N PRO A 705 24.94 3.16 -17.28
CA PRO A 705 23.92 2.34 -17.94
C PRO A 705 23.32 3.01 -19.18
N ILE A 706 23.08 2.23 -20.23
CA ILE A 706 22.49 2.76 -21.46
C ILE A 706 21.03 3.13 -21.21
N ILE A 707 20.60 4.28 -21.71
CA ILE A 707 19.18 4.64 -21.80
C ILE A 707 18.73 4.42 -23.23
N ARG A 708 17.71 3.59 -23.42
CA ARG A 708 17.24 3.15 -24.73
C ARG A 708 15.82 3.68 -24.98
N PHE A 709 15.66 4.49 -26.01
CA PHE A 709 14.40 5.13 -26.39
C PHE A 709 13.76 4.35 -27.54
N PHE A 710 12.53 3.89 -27.34
CA PHE A 710 11.75 3.16 -28.32
C PHE A 710 10.63 4.03 -28.85
N LYS A 711 10.42 4.02 -30.17
CA LYS A 711 9.18 4.54 -30.76
C LYS A 711 7.99 3.73 -30.25
N ARG A 712 6.82 4.37 -30.26
CA ARG A 712 5.56 3.78 -29.84
C ARG A 712 5.33 2.42 -30.54
N GLY A 713 5.12 1.37 -29.75
CA GLY A 713 4.84 0.02 -30.25
C GLY A 713 6.06 -0.81 -30.61
N ALA A 714 7.26 -0.24 -30.61
CA ALA A 714 8.49 -0.92 -31.03
C ALA A 714 9.25 -1.63 -29.90
N SER A 715 8.88 -1.40 -28.64
CA SER A 715 9.58 -1.99 -27.49
C SER A 715 9.00 -3.34 -27.08
N PRO A 716 9.78 -4.22 -26.41
CA PRO A 716 9.23 -5.39 -25.71
C PRO A 716 8.27 -5.03 -24.58
N ILE A 717 8.32 -3.79 -24.10
CA ILE A 717 7.40 -3.22 -23.10
C ILE A 717 6.03 -2.94 -23.72
N SER A 718 5.97 -2.84 -25.05
CA SER A 718 4.79 -2.52 -25.83
C SER A 718 3.85 -3.72 -25.91
N GLU A 719 3.00 -3.89 -24.90
CA GLU A 719 1.81 -4.72 -25.08
C GLU A 719 0.78 -3.98 -25.93
N ALA A 720 0.24 -4.65 -26.96
CA ALA A 720 -0.89 -4.15 -27.74
C ALA A 720 -1.98 -3.62 -26.80
N GLY A 721 -2.22 -2.31 -26.82
CA GLY A 721 -3.32 -1.65 -26.12
C GLY A 721 -3.26 -1.54 -24.59
N GLY A 722 -2.11 -1.79 -23.94
CA GLY A 722 -2.02 -1.71 -22.47
C GLY A 722 -2.91 -2.75 -21.76
N HIS A 723 -3.17 -3.87 -22.45
CA HIS A 723 -4.16 -4.84 -22.03
C HIS A 723 -3.72 -5.75 -20.89
N ARG A 724 -2.45 -5.78 -20.48
CA ARG A 724 -1.98 -6.59 -19.33
C ARG A 724 -0.97 -5.81 -18.46
N LYS A 725 -0.58 -6.48 -17.38
CA LYS A 725 0.43 -6.01 -16.42
C LYS A 725 1.78 -5.88 -17.11
N GLN A 726 2.31 -4.67 -17.17
CA GLN A 726 3.67 -4.38 -17.64
C GLN A 726 4.74 -5.10 -16.78
N VAL A 727 5.73 -5.67 -17.46
CA VAL A 727 6.98 -6.17 -16.86
C VAL A 727 7.90 -4.98 -16.55
N LEU A 728 8.36 -4.89 -15.29
CA LEU A 728 9.12 -3.74 -14.78
C LEU A 728 10.64 -3.91 -14.92
N VAL A 729 11.10 -5.15 -14.84
CA VAL A 729 12.50 -5.57 -15.01
C VAL A 729 12.50 -6.72 -15.99
N PHE A 730 13.21 -6.55 -17.10
CA PHE A 730 13.44 -7.58 -18.10
C PHE A 730 14.79 -8.25 -17.87
N GLN A 731 14.80 -9.56 -18.03
CA GLN A 731 15.97 -10.41 -18.20
C GLN A 731 15.82 -11.17 -19.53
N LYS A 732 16.85 -11.92 -19.94
CA LYS A 732 16.86 -12.67 -21.21
C LYS A 732 15.66 -13.61 -21.32
N GLU A 733 15.21 -14.18 -20.21
CA GLU A 733 14.08 -15.12 -20.09
C GLU A 733 12.72 -14.44 -20.26
N ASN A 734 12.65 -13.11 -20.09
CA ASN A 734 11.41 -12.34 -20.27
C ASN A 734 11.17 -11.93 -21.72
N LEU A 735 12.18 -12.08 -22.59
CA LEU A 735 12.09 -11.69 -23.98
C LEU A 735 11.48 -12.81 -24.84
N PRO A 736 10.77 -12.47 -25.93
CA PRO A 736 10.36 -13.45 -26.92
C PRO A 736 11.54 -14.31 -27.39
N GLU A 737 11.30 -15.59 -27.66
CA GLU A 737 12.34 -16.48 -28.17
C GLU A 737 12.90 -15.94 -29.50
N GLY A 738 14.22 -15.74 -29.55
CA GLY A 738 14.88 -15.14 -30.71
C GLY A 738 14.64 -13.63 -30.88
N PHE A 739 14.21 -12.91 -29.83
CA PHE A 739 14.05 -11.46 -29.87
C PHE A 739 15.37 -10.76 -30.27
N LEU A 740 15.26 -9.87 -31.26
CA LEU A 740 16.33 -8.98 -31.68
C LEU A 740 15.89 -7.54 -31.44
N MET A 741 16.84 -6.69 -31.06
CA MET A 741 16.56 -5.26 -30.90
C MET A 741 16.05 -4.67 -32.23
N PRO A 742 15.06 -3.75 -32.19
CA PRO A 742 14.63 -3.03 -33.38
C PRO A 742 15.78 -2.21 -34.00
N GLY A 743 15.62 -1.85 -35.28
CA GLY A 743 16.56 -0.97 -35.96
C GLY A 743 16.63 0.43 -35.33
N GLU A 744 17.69 1.18 -35.67
CA GLU A 744 17.93 2.54 -35.16
C GLU A 744 16.80 3.54 -35.46
N ASP A 745 15.99 3.26 -36.48
CA ASP A 745 14.80 4.04 -36.83
C ASP A 745 13.65 3.90 -35.82
N LEU A 746 13.65 2.82 -35.04
CA LEU A 746 12.61 2.49 -34.06
C LEU A 746 13.13 2.45 -32.62
N CYS A 747 14.43 2.32 -32.43
CA CYS A 747 15.08 2.15 -31.14
C CYS A 747 16.46 2.81 -31.15
N GLN A 748 16.66 3.84 -30.33
CA GLN A 748 17.93 4.55 -30.22
C GLN A 748 18.51 4.38 -28.82
N ALA A 749 19.83 4.17 -28.76
CA ALA A 749 20.57 3.94 -27.54
C ALA A 749 21.44 5.15 -27.22
N VAL A 750 21.28 5.69 -26.01
CA VAL A 750 22.06 6.81 -25.52
C VAL A 750 22.95 6.33 -24.38
N GLY A 751 24.25 6.43 -24.61
CA GLY A 751 25.27 6.25 -23.59
C GLY A 751 25.66 7.60 -23.01
N ILE A 752 25.56 7.75 -21.69
CA ILE A 752 26.07 8.91 -20.97
C ILE A 752 27.30 8.49 -20.19
N ASN A 753 28.31 9.36 -20.18
CA ASN A 753 29.49 9.16 -19.34
C ASN A 753 29.32 9.91 -18.02
N MET A 754 29.85 9.30 -16.96
CA MET A 754 29.95 9.89 -15.64
C MET A 754 30.66 11.25 -15.73
N ASN A 755 30.04 12.27 -15.16
CA ASN A 755 30.59 13.62 -15.08
C ASN A 755 30.04 14.36 -13.84
N ASP A 756 30.72 15.43 -13.43
CA ASP A 756 30.42 16.14 -12.19
C ASP A 756 29.01 16.73 -12.14
N THR A 757 28.42 17.08 -13.29
CA THR A 757 27.08 17.69 -13.34
C THR A 757 25.97 16.69 -12.97
N ILE A 758 26.21 15.38 -13.13
CA ILE A 758 25.28 14.32 -12.70
C ILE A 758 25.22 14.23 -11.18
N LEU A 759 26.35 14.44 -10.48
CA LEU A 759 26.44 14.41 -9.02
C LEU A 759 25.99 15.71 -8.37
N HIS A 760 26.26 16.83 -9.04
CA HIS A 760 26.04 18.17 -8.51
C HIS A 760 25.25 18.97 -9.54
N PRO A 761 23.90 18.82 -9.58
CA PRO A 761 23.08 19.67 -10.42
C PRO A 761 23.35 21.13 -10.04
N GLN A 762 23.82 21.90 -11.01
CA GLN A 762 23.92 23.36 -10.84
C GLN A 762 22.53 23.87 -10.45
N PRO A 763 22.40 24.68 -9.39
CA PRO A 763 21.11 25.27 -9.07
C PRO A 763 20.67 26.10 -10.29
N ASN A 764 19.59 25.67 -10.94
CA ASN A 764 19.01 26.40 -12.07
C ASN A 764 18.91 27.88 -11.70
N GLY A 765 19.55 28.72 -12.51
CA GLY A 765 19.39 30.16 -12.42
C GLY A 765 17.91 30.47 -12.45
N LEU A 766 17.43 31.15 -11.40
CA LEU A 766 16.20 31.90 -11.42
C LEU A 766 16.26 32.84 -12.63
N VAL A 767 15.62 32.47 -13.73
CA VAL A 767 15.11 33.46 -14.68
C VAL A 767 13.91 34.08 -13.99
N LEU A 768 14.09 35.32 -13.55
CA LEU A 768 13.10 36.19 -12.91
C LEU A 768 11.84 36.36 -13.76
#